data_AF-A0A942JGL4-F1
#
_entry.id   AF-A0A942JGL4-F1
#
_cell.length_a   1.000
_cell.length_b   1.000
_cell.length_c   1.000
_cell.angle_alpha   90.00
_cell.angle_beta   90.00
_cell.angle_gamma   90.00
#
_symmetry.space_group_name_H-M   'P 1'
#
loop_
_entity.id
_entity.type
_entity.pdbx_description
1 polymer ?
#
loop_
_entity_poly.entity_id
_entity_poly.type
_entity_poly.pdbx_seq_one_letter_code
_entity_poly.pdbx_strand_id
1 'polypeptide(L)'
;QDLGLLRLAAEHVPRLERHASTQTTTTSLWGVAALKELGAHRVVLARELEAVEVREIASANILPVELFIHGALCVAYSGQCLLSSIIGGRSGNRGQCAQPCRLPFSGPVKYPLSPRDLCLIEHVPELLTLGASSWKIEGRLKRPEYVAEVVSIYRKAIERAILGGEYSVSDTDKTRLLQAFNRDFTIGYFHGPPKGDFYSGTRPDNRGVAVGVVSSATGSAFRVRFSTPVGEGDICDLGFQDSSFTISERAAANEELEFQTDGKVQVQLGAVVSRIIDAQRNRELAQSIERYEPQATEVDFEVSGAVGEPIYLRACAGGSCAEIIGSNVLEASRSADNSRGMIDRQLQKLGGTAFVARDIQVFLGPNTFIAVGDINASRREVINELTEKLWGQTDKMPMPSLFMQVGKHKRNSNIPLLGVSVADLEEARAAEAAGADYIIYGREWLDVSAESAWRQFEAIWNNSSKDAILRFPRIMHTTDERNWRLIRPEGMSMMVSSPGAARLAQEFTNNIYGDTGLNIMNSSSIRAIKGLRAVALSHELNRSEIIDLAERSELDIEVVVHGRQLLMVHANCTWSPHCRGKDACRQSDVRVDRKGAEFPIATDYGCRSYVLNSQVLSLIDAIPTLTRAGVSRLRIEAAGASPSLVHKTVSLYRQALSIQSDRERIVVLRGNLAQEWGILTRGHWQRGV
;
A
#
# COMPACT_ATOMS: atom_id res chain seq x y z
N GLN A 1 6.09 -3.08 2.19
CA GLN A 1 6.37 -4.05 1.10
C GLN A 1 7.84 -4.41 1.08
N ASP A 2 8.76 -3.44 1.19
CA ASP A 2 10.19 -3.74 1.37
C ASP A 2 10.45 -4.40 2.74
N LEU A 3 10.56 -5.72 2.75
CA LEU A 3 10.82 -6.52 3.95
C LEU A 3 12.25 -6.31 4.46
N GLY A 4 13.19 -5.97 3.56
CA GLY A 4 14.55 -5.63 3.91
C GLY A 4 14.63 -4.33 4.72
N LEU A 5 13.89 -3.30 4.31
CA LEU A 5 13.78 -2.05 5.06
C LEU A 5 13.17 -2.26 6.45
N LEU A 6 12.09 -3.06 6.55
CA LEU A 6 11.47 -3.36 7.84
C LEU A 6 12.47 -4.04 8.79
N ARG A 7 13.18 -5.05 8.29
CA ARG A 7 14.22 -5.76 9.05
C ARG A 7 15.35 -4.82 9.47
N LEU A 8 15.90 -4.05 8.54
CA LEU A 8 16.98 -3.09 8.83
C LEU A 8 16.54 -2.04 9.85
N ALA A 9 15.30 -1.56 9.76
CA ALA A 9 14.76 -0.62 10.72
C ALA A 9 14.63 -1.25 12.11
N ALA A 10 14.23 -2.52 12.19
CA ALA A 10 14.18 -3.24 13.46
C ALA A 10 15.58 -3.46 14.08
N GLU A 11 16.58 -3.75 13.25
CA GLU A 11 17.97 -3.97 13.70
C GLU A 11 18.68 -2.67 14.10
N HIS A 12 18.51 -1.60 13.32
CA HIS A 12 19.29 -0.38 13.49
C HIS A 12 18.54 0.72 14.21
N VAL A 13 17.24 0.91 14.00
CA VAL A 13 16.45 1.94 14.70
C VAL A 13 15.36 1.29 15.56
N PRO A 14 15.71 0.47 16.56
CA PRO A 14 14.75 -0.34 17.30
C PRO A 14 13.68 0.49 18.02
N ARG A 15 14.01 1.74 18.39
CA ARG A 15 13.09 2.71 19.02
C ARG A 15 12.05 3.31 18.05
N LEU A 16 12.28 3.24 16.73
CA LEU A 16 11.34 3.74 15.74
C LEU A 16 10.09 2.85 15.70
N GLU A 17 8.89 3.43 15.81
CA GLU A 17 7.65 2.67 15.62
C GLU A 17 7.56 2.19 14.16
N ARG A 18 7.24 0.92 13.95
CA ARG A 18 7.33 0.26 12.63
C ARG A 18 5.97 -0.33 12.28
N HIS A 19 5.30 0.28 11.31
CA HIS A 19 3.99 -0.17 10.85
C HIS A 19 4.13 -0.88 9.51
N ALA A 20 3.72 -2.14 9.45
CA ALA A 20 3.60 -2.85 8.19
C ALA A 20 2.41 -2.28 7.41
N SER A 21 2.71 -1.58 6.30
CA SER A 21 1.71 -0.98 5.43
C SER A 21 0.78 -2.03 4.80
N THR A 22 -0.42 -1.61 4.41
CA THR A 22 -1.39 -2.41 3.64
C THR A 22 -0.76 -3.00 2.36
N GLN A 23 0.31 -2.38 1.84
CA GLN A 23 1.14 -2.90 0.73
C GLN A 23 1.88 -4.22 1.03
N THR A 24 1.77 -4.76 2.24
CA THR A 24 2.27 -6.10 2.61
C THR A 24 1.26 -7.22 2.30
N THR A 25 0.03 -6.87 1.88
CA THR A 25 -1.03 -7.83 1.56
C THR A 25 -1.36 -8.74 2.75
N THR A 26 -1.47 -8.18 3.96
CA THR A 26 -1.72 -9.00 5.15
C THR A 26 -3.20 -9.33 5.30
N THR A 27 -3.55 -10.57 4.97
CA THR A 27 -4.93 -11.12 4.95
C THR A 27 -5.14 -12.24 5.99
N SER A 28 -4.17 -12.50 6.86
CA SER A 28 -4.21 -13.70 7.69
C SER A 28 -3.43 -13.61 9.01
N LEU A 29 -3.70 -14.55 9.92
CA LEU A 29 -2.99 -14.70 11.19
C LEU A 29 -1.49 -14.96 11.00
N TRP A 30 -1.12 -15.87 10.08
CA TRP A 30 0.29 -16.13 9.81
C TRP A 30 0.99 -14.95 9.16
N GLY A 31 0.28 -14.15 8.36
CA GLY A 31 0.80 -12.88 7.84
C GLY A 31 1.17 -11.91 8.96
N VAL A 32 0.28 -11.74 9.96
CA VAL A 32 0.56 -10.89 11.14
C VAL A 32 1.71 -11.45 11.99
N ALA A 33 1.73 -12.76 12.22
CA ALA A 33 2.81 -13.42 12.96
C ALA A 33 4.18 -13.26 12.27
N ALA A 34 4.24 -13.48 10.96
CA ALA A 34 5.48 -13.31 10.20
C ALA A 34 5.99 -11.86 10.24
N LEU A 35 5.09 -10.87 10.17
CA LEU A 35 5.49 -9.45 10.29
C LEU A 35 5.96 -9.09 11.70
N LYS A 36 5.41 -9.70 12.74
CA LYS A 36 5.92 -9.58 14.11
C LYS A 36 7.35 -10.10 14.23
N GLU A 37 7.63 -11.28 13.68
CA GLU A 37 8.97 -11.87 13.65
C GLU A 37 9.98 -10.99 12.88
N LEU A 38 9.51 -10.25 11.86
CA LEU A 38 10.29 -9.25 11.12
C LEU A 38 10.47 -7.91 11.85
N GLY A 39 9.87 -7.74 13.03
CA GLY A 39 10.02 -6.57 13.89
C GLY A 39 8.96 -5.47 13.71
N ALA A 40 7.81 -5.76 13.09
CA ALA A 40 6.69 -4.83 13.05
C ALA A 40 6.05 -4.65 14.44
N HIS A 41 5.62 -3.42 14.74
CA HIS A 41 4.87 -3.06 15.94
C HIS A 41 3.36 -2.98 15.70
N ARG A 42 2.95 -2.76 14.44
CA ARG A 42 1.54 -2.68 14.02
C ARG A 42 1.41 -3.18 12.58
N VAL A 43 0.26 -3.75 12.24
CA VAL A 43 -0.05 -4.16 10.86
C VAL A 43 -1.30 -3.44 10.37
N VAL A 44 -1.20 -2.78 9.22
CA VAL A 44 -2.36 -2.30 8.48
C VAL A 44 -2.87 -3.44 7.62
N LEU A 45 -4.08 -3.93 7.90
CA LEU A 45 -4.64 -5.08 7.21
C LEU A 45 -4.97 -4.75 5.73
N ALA A 46 -5.08 -5.80 4.93
CA ALA A 46 -5.60 -5.72 3.57
C ALA A 46 -7.07 -5.21 3.58
N ARG A 47 -7.50 -4.56 2.51
CA ARG A 47 -8.83 -3.93 2.42
C ARG A 47 -9.90 -4.90 1.93
N GLU A 48 -9.45 -6.09 1.55
CA GLU A 48 -10.23 -7.18 0.96
C GLU A 48 -10.70 -8.20 2.01
N LEU A 49 -10.62 -7.85 3.30
CA LEU A 49 -11.08 -8.67 4.42
C LEU A 49 -12.52 -8.32 4.85
N GLU A 50 -13.26 -9.34 5.24
CA GLU A 50 -14.57 -9.20 5.88
C GLU A 50 -14.43 -8.83 7.36
N ALA A 51 -15.47 -8.22 7.94
CA ALA A 51 -15.52 -7.87 9.37
C ALA A 51 -15.25 -9.08 10.28
N VAL A 52 -15.75 -10.27 9.89
CA VAL A 52 -15.52 -11.52 10.63
C VAL A 52 -14.05 -11.96 10.63
N GLU A 53 -13.36 -11.78 9.50
CA GLU A 53 -11.94 -12.09 9.37
C GLU A 53 -11.08 -11.09 10.12
N VAL A 54 -11.42 -9.79 10.06
CA VAL A 54 -10.76 -8.75 10.85
C VAL A 54 -10.90 -9.05 12.34
N ARG A 55 -12.11 -9.41 12.81
CA ARG A 55 -12.35 -9.77 14.21
C ARG A 55 -11.52 -10.98 14.62
N GLU A 56 -11.44 -12.01 13.79
CA GLU A 56 -10.60 -13.18 14.06
C GLU A 56 -9.13 -12.79 14.21
N ILE A 57 -8.59 -12.00 13.28
CA ILE A 57 -7.19 -11.58 13.30
C ILE A 57 -6.89 -10.70 14.52
N ALA A 58 -7.75 -9.73 14.81
CA ALA A 58 -7.60 -8.84 15.95
C ALA A 58 -7.69 -9.59 17.30
N SER A 59 -8.63 -10.53 17.42
CA SER A 59 -8.85 -11.30 18.65
C SER A 59 -7.68 -12.23 18.99
N ALA A 60 -6.87 -12.63 18.00
CA ALA A 60 -5.65 -13.39 18.25
C ALA A 60 -4.55 -12.59 18.95
N ASN A 61 -4.66 -11.25 18.99
CA ASN A 61 -3.79 -10.33 19.73
C ASN A 61 -2.28 -10.56 19.48
N ILE A 62 -1.92 -10.90 18.23
CA ILE A 62 -0.52 -11.13 17.84
C ILE A 62 0.24 -9.80 17.78
N LEU A 63 -0.35 -8.81 17.11
CA LEU A 63 0.06 -7.41 17.03
C LEU A 63 -1.17 -6.51 16.97
N PRO A 64 -1.08 -5.24 17.41
CA PRO A 64 -2.05 -4.21 17.09
C PRO A 64 -2.32 -4.15 15.57
N VAL A 65 -3.60 -4.12 15.19
CA VAL A 65 -4.02 -4.02 13.80
C VAL A 65 -4.69 -2.69 13.50
N GLU A 66 -4.47 -2.16 12.30
CA GLU A 66 -5.10 -0.96 11.78
C GLU A 66 -5.99 -1.30 10.59
N LEU A 67 -7.20 -0.74 10.56
CA LEU A 67 -8.20 -0.98 9.52
C LEU A 67 -8.42 0.28 8.68
N PHE A 68 -8.43 0.15 7.36
CA PHE A 68 -8.79 1.24 6.46
C PHE A 68 -10.32 1.39 6.39
N ILE A 69 -10.84 2.58 6.71
CA ILE A 69 -12.29 2.80 6.87
C ILE A 69 -12.87 3.86 5.94
N HIS A 70 -12.05 4.73 5.35
CA HIS A 70 -12.53 5.78 4.46
C HIS A 70 -11.51 6.19 3.38
N GLY A 71 -12.03 6.38 2.17
CA GLY A 71 -11.34 7.00 1.04
C GLY A 71 -11.01 6.02 -0.09
N ALA A 72 -10.10 6.42 -0.99
CA ALA A 72 -9.91 5.74 -2.26
C ALA A 72 -9.49 4.27 -2.12
N LEU A 73 -10.32 3.35 -2.65
CA LEU A 73 -9.99 1.94 -2.74
C LEU A 73 -9.02 1.65 -3.89
N CYS A 74 -8.13 0.70 -3.65
CA CYS A 74 -7.40 0.03 -4.74
C CYS A 74 -8.30 -1.07 -5.28
N VAL A 75 -8.32 -1.27 -6.60
CA VAL A 75 -8.97 -2.45 -7.17
C VAL A 75 -8.18 -3.71 -6.87
N ALA A 76 -6.85 -3.60 -6.87
CA ALA A 76 -5.96 -4.70 -6.59
C ALA A 76 -5.90 -5.01 -5.10
N TYR A 77 -5.68 -6.27 -4.75
CA TYR A 77 -5.15 -6.64 -3.44
C TYR A 77 -3.93 -5.76 -3.14
N SER A 78 -3.95 -5.12 -1.98
CA SER A 78 -2.97 -4.10 -1.64
C SER A 78 -1.53 -4.64 -1.73
N GLY A 79 -0.68 -4.04 -2.58
CA GLY A 79 0.70 -4.51 -2.85
C GLY A 79 0.86 -5.47 -4.02
N GLN A 80 -0.23 -5.92 -4.65
CA GLN A 80 -0.24 -6.93 -5.72
C GLN A 80 -0.55 -6.31 -7.09
N CYS A 81 0.05 -5.14 -7.39
CA CYS A 81 -0.15 -4.43 -8.65
C CYS A 81 1.16 -3.90 -9.26
N LEU A 82 1.52 -4.43 -10.42
CA LEU A 82 2.60 -4.00 -11.30
C LEU A 82 2.11 -3.27 -12.57
N LEU A 83 0.78 -3.10 -12.73
CA LEU A 83 0.20 -2.50 -13.93
C LEU A 83 0.79 -1.12 -14.25
N SER A 84 0.95 -0.27 -13.23
CA SER A 84 1.47 1.11 -13.39
C SER A 84 2.97 1.15 -13.70
N SER A 85 3.78 0.26 -13.11
CA SER A 85 5.20 0.17 -13.42
C SER A 85 5.42 -0.42 -14.81
N ILE A 86 4.76 -1.52 -15.15
CA ILE A 86 4.95 -2.19 -16.43
C ILE A 86 4.45 -1.34 -17.61
N ILE A 87 3.35 -0.61 -17.46
CA ILE A 87 2.87 0.25 -18.56
C ILE A 87 3.63 1.58 -18.63
N GLY A 88 3.95 2.20 -17.49
CA GLY A 88 4.38 3.61 -17.44
C GLY A 88 5.61 3.92 -16.61
N GLY A 89 6.33 2.92 -16.09
CA GLY A 89 7.53 3.11 -15.27
C GLY A 89 7.27 3.65 -13.86
N ARG A 90 6.02 3.85 -13.46
CA ARG A 90 5.65 4.43 -12.16
C ARG A 90 5.06 3.38 -11.23
N SER A 91 5.84 2.86 -10.31
CA SER A 91 5.39 1.77 -9.44
C SER A 91 4.39 2.21 -8.38
N GLY A 92 3.22 1.57 -8.36
CA GLY A 92 2.24 1.78 -7.29
C GLY A 92 2.72 1.24 -5.95
N ASN A 93 3.44 0.13 -5.99
CA ASN A 93 4.10 -0.54 -4.88
C ASN A 93 5.19 0.34 -4.20
N ARG A 94 5.76 1.29 -4.95
CA ARG A 94 6.71 2.32 -4.45
C ARG A 94 6.07 3.71 -4.25
N GLY A 95 4.74 3.78 -4.18
CA GLY A 95 4.00 5.02 -3.89
C GLY A 95 3.83 5.99 -5.07
N GLN A 96 4.28 5.64 -6.27
CA GLN A 96 4.30 6.52 -7.45
C GLN A 96 3.16 6.26 -8.45
N CYS A 97 2.19 5.40 -8.10
CA CYS A 97 1.09 4.94 -8.96
C CYS A 97 0.51 6.05 -9.85
N ALA A 98 0.46 5.81 -11.17
CA ALA A 98 -0.16 6.69 -12.15
C ALA A 98 -1.65 6.36 -12.39
N GLN A 99 -2.22 5.45 -11.59
CA GLN A 99 -3.63 5.06 -11.60
C GLN A 99 -4.16 4.58 -12.97
N PRO A 100 -3.46 3.70 -13.72
CA PRO A 100 -3.94 3.23 -15.02
C PRO A 100 -5.28 2.48 -14.94
N CYS A 101 -5.60 1.87 -13.79
CA CYS A 101 -6.91 1.24 -13.55
C CYS A 101 -8.11 2.22 -13.57
N ARG A 102 -7.85 3.53 -13.49
CA ARG A 102 -8.87 4.59 -13.58
C ARG A 102 -9.14 5.01 -15.03
N LEU A 103 -8.43 4.47 -16.01
CA LEU A 103 -8.62 4.73 -17.43
C LEU A 103 -9.68 3.79 -18.04
N PRO A 104 -10.21 4.12 -19.24
CA PRO A 104 -11.15 3.24 -19.92
C PRO A 104 -10.53 1.92 -20.37
N PHE A 105 -11.29 0.83 -20.20
CA PHE A 105 -11.01 -0.51 -20.74
C PHE A 105 -12.28 -1.08 -21.37
N SER A 106 -12.13 -2.05 -22.30
CA SER A 106 -13.27 -2.80 -22.83
C SER A 106 -14.00 -3.54 -21.72
N GLY A 107 -15.33 -3.63 -21.82
CA GLY A 107 -16.16 -4.31 -20.83
C GLY A 107 -17.59 -3.81 -20.77
N PRO A 108 -18.38 -4.32 -19.80
CA PRO A 108 -19.79 -3.93 -19.63
C PRO A 108 -19.97 -2.46 -19.23
N VAL A 109 -18.93 -1.85 -18.67
CA VAL A 109 -18.90 -0.45 -18.24
C VAL A 109 -17.60 0.20 -18.72
N LYS A 110 -17.61 1.53 -18.88
CA LYS A 110 -16.46 2.29 -19.41
C LYS A 110 -15.22 2.20 -18.50
N TYR A 111 -15.42 2.14 -17.17
CA TYR A 111 -14.34 2.09 -16.18
C TYR A 111 -14.43 0.83 -15.29
N PRO A 112 -14.14 -0.37 -15.83
CA PRO A 112 -14.40 -1.64 -15.15
C PRO A 112 -13.39 -1.98 -14.04
N LEU A 113 -12.32 -1.19 -13.89
CA LEU A 113 -11.27 -1.35 -12.87
C LEU A 113 -11.22 -0.18 -11.87
N SER A 114 -12.20 0.73 -11.91
CA SER A 114 -12.23 1.95 -11.09
C SER A 114 -13.22 1.78 -9.93
N PRO A 115 -12.76 1.46 -8.71
CA PRO A 115 -13.63 1.26 -7.57
C PRO A 115 -14.20 2.58 -7.02
N ARG A 116 -15.35 2.52 -6.36
CA ARG A 116 -15.87 3.60 -5.51
C ARG A 116 -14.94 3.80 -4.29
N ASP A 117 -15.09 4.90 -3.58
CA ASP A 117 -14.33 5.14 -2.35
C ASP A 117 -14.96 4.36 -1.17
N LEU A 118 -14.14 3.84 -0.26
CA LEU A 118 -14.64 3.18 0.95
C LEU A 118 -15.27 4.22 1.88
N CYS A 119 -16.41 3.89 2.49
CA CYS A 119 -16.94 4.65 3.62
C CYS A 119 -17.68 3.72 4.57
N LEU A 120 -17.12 3.53 5.77
CA LEU A 120 -17.70 2.69 6.83
C LEU A 120 -18.35 3.53 7.93
N ILE A 121 -18.75 4.77 7.64
CA ILE A 121 -19.31 5.68 8.65
C ILE A 121 -20.56 5.08 9.30
N GLU A 122 -21.44 4.44 8.54
CA GLU A 122 -22.65 3.78 9.06
C GLU A 122 -22.36 2.54 9.91
N HIS A 123 -21.12 2.02 9.84
CA HIS A 123 -20.70 0.80 10.52
C HIS A 123 -19.80 1.08 11.73
N VAL A 124 -19.70 2.33 12.18
CA VAL A 124 -18.90 2.70 13.36
C VAL A 124 -19.21 1.86 14.61
N PRO A 125 -20.48 1.53 14.96
CA PRO A 125 -20.75 0.64 16.08
C PRO A 125 -20.12 -0.74 15.90
N GLU A 126 -20.21 -1.32 14.70
CA GLU A 126 -19.61 -2.63 14.40
C GLU A 126 -18.08 -2.56 14.46
N LEU A 127 -17.48 -1.51 13.89
CA LEU A 127 -16.04 -1.27 13.91
C LEU A 127 -15.47 -1.24 15.34
N LEU A 128 -16.19 -0.66 16.29
CA LEU A 128 -15.80 -0.62 17.71
C LEU A 128 -15.73 -2.03 18.33
N THR A 129 -16.47 -3.00 17.80
CA THR A 129 -16.49 -4.39 18.28
C THR A 129 -15.46 -5.31 17.63
N LEU A 130 -14.75 -4.86 16.58
CA LEU A 130 -13.82 -5.72 15.84
C LEU A 130 -12.49 -5.96 16.56
N GLY A 131 -12.13 -5.13 17.53
CA GLY A 131 -10.85 -5.22 18.23
C GLY A 131 -9.67 -4.59 17.47
N ALA A 132 -9.90 -3.87 16.37
CA ALA A 132 -8.85 -3.11 15.69
C ALA A 132 -8.36 -1.96 16.57
N SER A 133 -7.04 -1.77 16.65
CA SER A 133 -6.40 -0.78 17.53
C SER A 133 -6.38 0.64 16.95
N SER A 134 -6.57 0.78 15.64
CA SER A 134 -6.52 2.06 14.92
C SER A 134 -7.36 2.00 13.65
N TRP A 135 -7.92 3.13 13.25
CA TRP A 135 -8.63 3.29 11.98
C TRP A 135 -7.93 4.29 11.06
N LYS A 136 -7.84 3.94 9.79
CA LYS A 136 -7.10 4.69 8.76
C LYS A 136 -8.05 5.36 7.78
N ILE A 137 -7.80 6.65 7.56
CA ILE A 137 -8.48 7.50 6.57
C ILE A 137 -7.44 7.92 5.50
N GLU A 138 -7.80 7.88 4.22
CA GLU A 138 -6.91 8.29 3.11
C GLU A 138 -6.78 9.82 3.03
N GLY A 139 -5.61 10.35 3.37
CA GLY A 139 -5.28 11.77 3.24
C GLY A 139 -4.29 12.10 2.10
N ARG A 140 -3.72 11.11 1.41
CA ARG A 140 -2.64 11.34 0.43
C ARG A 140 -3.19 12.11 -0.78
N LEU A 141 -2.51 13.21 -1.13
CA LEU A 141 -2.90 14.14 -2.20
C LEU A 141 -4.29 14.79 -1.98
N LYS A 142 -4.77 14.83 -0.74
CA LYS A 142 -6.00 15.53 -0.36
C LYS A 142 -5.66 16.92 0.19
N ARG A 143 -6.60 17.85 0.06
CA ARG A 143 -6.46 19.18 0.67
C ARG A 143 -6.66 19.09 2.20
N PRO A 144 -6.08 20.00 3.00
CA PRO A 144 -6.27 20.01 4.45
C PRO A 144 -7.74 20.00 4.88
N GLU A 145 -8.61 20.70 4.16
CA GLU A 145 -10.04 20.81 4.47
C GLU A 145 -10.74 19.45 4.34
N TYR A 146 -10.36 18.64 3.34
CA TYR A 146 -10.89 17.27 3.21
C TYR A 146 -10.54 16.43 4.44
N VAL A 147 -9.29 16.52 4.90
CA VAL A 147 -8.82 15.75 6.05
C VAL A 147 -9.57 16.19 7.31
N ALA A 148 -9.67 17.51 7.53
CA ALA A 148 -10.39 18.07 8.68
C ALA A 148 -11.88 17.67 8.69
N GLU A 149 -12.58 17.79 7.55
CA GLU A 149 -14.00 17.46 7.46
C GLU A 149 -14.24 15.98 7.77
N VAL A 150 -13.56 15.08 7.06
CA VAL A 150 -13.75 13.62 7.23
C VAL A 150 -13.41 13.19 8.65
N VAL A 151 -12.28 13.65 9.21
CA VAL A 151 -11.89 13.31 10.60
C VAL A 151 -12.92 13.82 11.60
N SER A 152 -13.41 15.06 11.45
CA SER A 152 -14.41 15.62 12.36
C SER A 152 -15.73 14.83 12.35
N ILE A 153 -16.16 14.35 11.18
CA ILE A 153 -17.39 13.56 11.02
C ILE A 153 -17.22 12.18 11.68
N TYR A 154 -16.10 11.50 11.44
CA TYR A 154 -15.83 10.23 12.11
C TYR A 154 -15.70 10.39 13.62
N ARG A 155 -15.10 11.49 14.10
CA ARG A 155 -14.98 11.76 15.55
C ARG A 155 -16.35 11.84 16.22
N LYS A 156 -17.28 12.62 15.66
CA LYS A 156 -18.68 12.73 16.12
C LYS A 156 -19.40 11.38 16.08
N ALA A 157 -19.22 10.63 14.99
CA ALA A 157 -19.83 9.32 14.83
C ALA A 157 -19.36 8.33 15.91
N ILE A 158 -18.06 8.33 16.24
CA ILE A 158 -17.53 7.47 17.29
C ILE A 158 -18.05 7.90 18.66
N GLU A 159 -18.06 9.19 18.97
CA GLU A 159 -18.60 9.70 20.25
C GLU A 159 -20.06 9.28 20.44
N ARG A 160 -20.88 9.44 19.39
CA ARG A 160 -22.27 8.97 19.38
C ARG A 160 -22.38 7.47 19.62
N ALA A 161 -21.56 6.66 18.95
CA ALA A 161 -21.58 5.21 19.11
C ALA A 161 -21.16 4.78 20.54
N ILE A 162 -20.19 5.48 21.15
CA ILE A 162 -19.72 5.20 22.52
C ILE A 162 -20.78 5.54 23.56
N LEU A 163 -21.54 6.63 23.37
CA LEU A 163 -22.61 7.03 24.30
C LEU A 163 -23.75 5.99 24.38
N GLY A 164 -23.85 5.09 23.40
CA GLY A 164 -24.89 4.07 23.31
C GLY A 164 -26.23 4.60 22.78
N GLY A 165 -27.20 3.70 22.57
CA GLY A 165 -28.51 4.02 21.98
C GLY A 165 -28.61 3.73 20.48
N GLU A 166 -29.64 4.25 19.83
CA GLU A 166 -29.85 4.09 18.39
C GLU A 166 -28.79 4.89 17.62
N TYR A 167 -27.99 4.19 16.81
CA TYR A 167 -26.93 4.79 16.02
C TYR A 167 -27.46 5.26 14.66
N SER A 168 -27.24 6.54 14.35
CA SER A 168 -27.45 7.09 13.01
C SER A 168 -26.45 8.20 12.70
N VAL A 169 -26.09 8.36 11.44
CA VAL A 169 -25.31 9.49 10.93
C VAL A 169 -26.29 10.57 10.44
N SER A 170 -26.02 11.85 10.73
CA SER A 170 -26.92 12.93 10.30
C SER A 170 -26.88 13.10 8.77
N ASP A 171 -28.01 13.45 8.15
CA ASP A 171 -28.06 13.71 6.70
C ASP A 171 -27.11 14.84 6.28
N THR A 172 -26.89 15.80 7.18
CA THR A 172 -25.90 16.87 7.00
C THR A 172 -24.48 16.31 6.89
N ASP A 173 -24.07 15.42 7.81
CA ASP A 173 -22.73 14.82 7.77
C ASP A 173 -22.58 13.87 6.56
N LYS A 174 -23.63 13.12 6.18
CA LYS A 174 -23.63 12.31 4.94
C LYS A 174 -23.41 13.19 3.71
N THR A 175 -24.14 14.29 3.61
CA THR A 175 -24.02 15.25 2.52
C THR A 175 -22.61 15.84 2.49
N ARG A 176 -22.04 16.21 3.65
CA ARG A 176 -20.66 16.71 3.75
C ARG A 176 -19.62 15.68 3.32
N LEU A 177 -19.79 14.41 3.65
CA LEU A 177 -18.93 13.34 3.13
C LEU A 177 -19.07 13.17 1.61
N LEU A 178 -20.28 13.25 1.07
CA LEU A 178 -20.53 13.20 -0.39
C LEU A 178 -19.96 14.42 -1.13
N GLN A 179 -19.85 15.55 -0.44
CA GLN A 179 -19.30 16.78 -0.99
C GLN A 179 -17.77 16.85 -0.83
N ALA A 180 -17.24 16.20 0.21
CA ALA A 180 -15.84 15.86 0.30
C ALA A 180 -15.49 14.92 -0.87
N PHE A 181 -14.33 15.11 -1.49
CA PHE A 181 -13.97 14.41 -2.72
C PHE A 181 -14.12 12.88 -2.60
N ASN A 182 -14.98 12.28 -3.44
CA ASN A 182 -15.24 10.83 -3.49
C ASN A 182 -15.66 10.38 -4.90
N ARG A 183 -15.65 9.07 -5.15
CA ARG A 183 -16.11 8.42 -6.40
C ARG A 183 -17.37 7.59 -6.15
N ASP A 184 -18.33 8.19 -5.46
CA ASP A 184 -19.38 7.48 -4.74
C ASP A 184 -18.80 6.62 -3.60
N PHE A 185 -19.67 6.14 -2.72
CA PHE A 185 -19.27 5.28 -1.61
C PHE A 185 -19.64 3.82 -1.82
N THR A 186 -18.83 2.96 -1.23
CA THR A 186 -19.06 1.53 -1.05
C THR A 186 -18.58 1.12 0.34
N ILE A 187 -19.13 0.03 0.88
CA ILE A 187 -18.61 -0.61 2.10
C ILE A 187 -17.47 -1.59 1.78
N GLY A 188 -17.11 -1.73 0.50
CA GLY A 188 -16.05 -2.64 0.06
C GLY A 188 -16.41 -4.09 0.38
N TYR A 189 -15.52 -4.76 1.11
CA TYR A 189 -15.65 -6.18 1.47
C TYR A 189 -16.17 -6.40 2.90
N PHE A 190 -16.55 -5.33 3.60
CA PHE A 190 -16.79 -5.36 5.03
C PHE A 190 -17.85 -6.40 5.45
N HIS A 191 -18.88 -6.61 4.63
CA HIS A 191 -19.93 -7.62 4.81
C HIS A 191 -19.91 -8.73 3.74
N GLY A 192 -18.72 -9.02 3.20
CA GLY A 192 -18.54 -10.02 2.15
C GLY A 192 -18.25 -9.40 0.78
N PRO A 193 -18.06 -10.25 -0.26
CA PRO A 193 -17.76 -9.79 -1.61
C PRO A 193 -18.83 -8.81 -2.13
N PRO A 194 -18.42 -7.65 -2.65
CA PRO A 194 -19.36 -6.61 -3.04
C PRO A 194 -20.21 -7.01 -4.25
N LYS A 195 -21.49 -6.66 -4.21
CA LYS A 195 -22.47 -6.91 -5.28
C LYS A 195 -22.83 -5.59 -5.94
N GLY A 196 -22.58 -5.45 -7.25
CA GLY A 196 -23.01 -4.31 -8.08
C GLY A 196 -22.27 -2.99 -7.85
N ASP A 197 -22.12 -2.58 -6.60
CA ASP A 197 -21.75 -1.22 -6.18
C ASP A 197 -20.27 -1.04 -5.83
N PHE A 198 -19.40 -1.92 -6.33
CA PHE A 198 -17.95 -1.77 -6.10
C PHE A 198 -17.29 -0.80 -7.06
N TYR A 199 -17.70 -0.82 -8.33
CA TYR A 199 -17.11 -0.01 -9.39
C TYR A 199 -17.94 1.24 -9.62
N SER A 200 -17.27 2.37 -9.87
CA SER A 200 -17.97 3.61 -10.23
C SER A 200 -18.56 3.51 -11.65
N GLY A 201 -17.90 2.74 -12.54
CA GLY A 201 -18.40 2.26 -13.84
C GLY A 201 -18.55 3.33 -14.93
N THR A 202 -19.09 4.51 -14.58
CA THR A 202 -19.45 5.59 -15.50
C THR A 202 -18.42 6.71 -15.54
N ARG A 203 -17.79 7.05 -14.40
CA ARG A 203 -16.72 8.05 -14.30
C ARG A 203 -15.72 7.73 -13.17
N PRO A 204 -14.46 8.21 -13.24
CA PRO A 204 -13.43 7.94 -12.23
C PRO A 204 -13.11 9.14 -11.31
N ASP A 205 -13.89 10.22 -11.36
CA ASP A 205 -13.62 11.53 -10.74
C ASP A 205 -14.63 11.88 -9.62
N ASN A 206 -14.55 13.12 -9.10
CA ASN A 206 -15.38 13.57 -7.99
C ASN A 206 -16.85 13.68 -8.38
N ARG A 207 -17.74 13.17 -7.54
CA ARG A 207 -19.19 13.20 -7.80
C ARG A 207 -19.87 14.46 -7.30
N GLY A 208 -19.47 14.95 -6.13
CA GLY A 208 -20.14 16.07 -5.48
C GLY A 208 -21.59 15.76 -5.10
N VAL A 209 -22.36 16.80 -4.87
CA VAL A 209 -23.79 16.71 -4.47
C VAL A 209 -24.64 17.39 -5.53
N ALA A 210 -25.75 16.76 -5.95
CA ALA A 210 -26.66 17.36 -6.92
C ALA A 210 -27.27 18.66 -6.37
N VAL A 211 -27.11 19.77 -7.10
CA VAL A 211 -27.58 21.10 -6.72
C VAL A 211 -28.52 21.74 -7.76
N GLY A 212 -28.70 21.11 -8.92
CA GLY A 212 -29.58 21.64 -9.96
C GLY A 212 -29.62 20.78 -11.23
N VAL A 213 -30.30 21.28 -12.24
CA VAL A 213 -30.40 20.66 -13.57
C VAL A 213 -30.27 21.70 -14.68
N VAL A 214 -29.71 21.30 -15.81
CA VAL A 214 -29.66 22.15 -17.01
C VAL A 214 -31.08 22.30 -17.57
N SER A 215 -31.61 23.54 -17.54
CA SER A 215 -32.96 23.86 -18.01
C SER A 215 -33.02 24.37 -19.45
N SER A 216 -31.90 24.85 -19.99
CA SER A 216 -31.74 25.15 -21.42
C SER A 216 -30.28 25.01 -21.86
N ALA A 217 -30.05 24.66 -23.12
CA ALA A 217 -28.72 24.58 -23.72
C ALA A 217 -28.81 24.95 -25.21
N THR A 218 -28.15 26.04 -25.61
CA THR A 218 -28.15 26.57 -26.97
C THR A 218 -26.73 26.98 -27.36
N GLY A 219 -26.10 26.24 -28.26
CA GLY A 219 -24.70 26.50 -28.64
C GLY A 219 -23.76 26.31 -27.46
N SER A 220 -23.00 27.36 -27.12
CA SER A 220 -22.13 27.39 -25.93
C SER A 220 -22.83 27.87 -24.66
N ALA A 221 -24.03 28.46 -24.76
CA ALA A 221 -24.76 28.99 -23.62
C ALA A 221 -25.70 27.92 -23.01
N PHE A 222 -25.77 27.87 -21.69
CA PHE A 222 -26.68 26.98 -20.99
C PHE A 222 -27.19 27.64 -19.70
N ARG A 223 -28.40 27.26 -19.27
CA ARG A 223 -28.97 27.70 -18.00
C ARG A 223 -29.12 26.54 -17.04
N VAL A 224 -28.88 26.82 -15.77
CA VAL A 224 -29.02 25.84 -14.69
C VAL A 224 -30.09 26.34 -13.74
N ARG A 225 -31.09 25.49 -13.48
CA ARG A 225 -32.05 25.69 -12.40
C ARG A 225 -31.57 24.98 -11.16
N PHE A 226 -31.30 25.75 -10.10
CA PHE A 226 -30.78 25.19 -8.86
C PHE A 226 -31.91 24.66 -7.98
N SER A 227 -31.76 23.45 -7.46
CA SER A 227 -32.67 22.84 -6.47
C SER A 227 -32.25 23.17 -5.03
N THR A 228 -31.00 23.58 -4.83
CA THR A 228 -30.44 23.96 -3.52
C THR A 228 -29.60 25.22 -3.66
N PRO A 229 -29.41 26.03 -2.60
CA PRO A 229 -28.59 27.23 -2.69
C PRO A 229 -27.13 26.95 -3.09
N VAL A 230 -26.59 27.80 -3.96
CA VAL A 230 -25.18 27.82 -4.37
C VAL A 230 -24.55 29.17 -4.05
N GLY A 231 -23.29 29.14 -3.62
CA GLY A 231 -22.52 30.32 -3.24
C GLY A 231 -21.50 30.72 -4.28
N GLU A 232 -21.09 32.00 -4.24
CA GLU A 232 -19.96 32.49 -5.02
C GLU A 232 -18.68 31.70 -4.69
N GLY A 233 -17.99 31.25 -5.74
CA GLY A 233 -16.78 30.43 -5.66
C GLY A 233 -17.04 28.92 -5.62
N ASP A 234 -18.29 28.46 -5.49
CA ASP A 234 -18.61 27.03 -5.61
C ASP A 234 -18.17 26.50 -6.98
N ILE A 235 -17.68 25.27 -7.03
CA ILE A 235 -17.35 24.60 -8.30
C ILE A 235 -18.37 23.48 -8.52
N CYS A 236 -19.04 23.55 -9.66
CA CYS A 236 -20.05 22.60 -10.12
C CYS A 236 -19.54 21.81 -11.33
N ASP A 237 -20.11 20.64 -11.58
CA ASP A 237 -19.79 19.77 -12.70
C ASP A 237 -21.09 19.23 -13.36
N LEU A 238 -21.05 19.04 -14.68
CA LEU A 238 -22.23 18.68 -15.50
C LEU A 238 -22.39 17.18 -15.75
N GLY A 239 -21.56 16.32 -15.16
CA GLY A 239 -21.71 14.88 -15.34
C GLY A 239 -20.79 14.26 -16.40
N PHE A 240 -19.86 15.01 -17.00
CA PHE A 240 -18.93 14.50 -18.02
C PHE A 240 -17.53 15.10 -17.90
N GLN A 241 -16.57 14.52 -18.63
CA GLN A 241 -15.17 14.90 -18.54
C GLN A 241 -14.95 16.37 -18.93
N ASP A 242 -14.10 17.07 -18.15
CA ASP A 242 -13.72 18.48 -18.37
C ASP A 242 -14.92 19.44 -18.39
N SER A 243 -15.94 19.17 -17.56
CA SER A 243 -17.22 19.91 -17.51
C SER A 243 -17.43 20.77 -16.27
N SER A 244 -16.38 20.97 -15.48
CA SER A 244 -16.47 21.77 -14.26
C SER A 244 -16.51 23.27 -14.54
N PHE A 245 -17.34 24.01 -13.82
CA PHE A 245 -17.48 25.47 -13.92
C PHE A 245 -17.64 26.10 -12.53
N THR A 246 -17.29 27.37 -12.41
CA THR A 246 -17.35 28.12 -11.13
C THR A 246 -18.61 28.97 -11.07
N ILE A 247 -19.25 29.02 -9.91
CA ILE A 247 -20.38 29.90 -9.62
C ILE A 247 -19.85 31.30 -9.32
N SER A 248 -20.15 32.24 -10.21
CA SER A 248 -19.71 33.65 -10.09
C SER A 248 -20.65 34.51 -9.26
N GLU A 249 -21.90 34.11 -9.10
CA GLU A 249 -22.91 34.83 -8.32
C GLU A 249 -23.78 33.83 -7.54
N ARG A 250 -24.21 34.24 -6.34
CA ARG A 250 -25.05 33.39 -5.49
C ARG A 250 -26.42 33.15 -6.14
N ALA A 251 -26.97 31.96 -5.94
CA ALA A 251 -28.35 31.65 -6.30
C ALA A 251 -29.06 30.87 -5.18
N ALA A 252 -30.30 31.25 -4.90
CA ALA A 252 -31.20 30.54 -4.00
C ALA A 252 -31.81 29.30 -4.68
N ALA A 253 -32.48 28.46 -3.88
CA ALA A 253 -33.24 27.35 -4.44
C ALA A 253 -34.35 27.86 -5.38
N ASN A 254 -34.49 27.20 -6.53
CA ASN A 254 -35.37 27.51 -7.66
C ASN A 254 -34.96 28.71 -8.53
N GLU A 255 -33.82 29.35 -8.27
CA GLU A 255 -33.27 30.37 -9.16
C GLU A 255 -32.53 29.74 -10.35
N GLU A 256 -32.42 30.51 -11.44
CA GLU A 256 -31.70 30.13 -12.65
C GLU A 256 -30.55 31.08 -12.93
N LEU A 257 -29.38 30.53 -13.24
CA LEU A 257 -28.23 31.28 -13.72
C LEU A 257 -27.82 30.81 -15.12
N GLU A 258 -27.23 31.71 -15.91
CA GLU A 258 -26.73 31.44 -17.25
C GLU A 258 -25.20 31.32 -17.25
N PHE A 259 -24.69 30.35 -18.01
CA PHE A 259 -23.28 30.02 -18.12
C PHE A 259 -22.89 29.80 -19.58
N GLN A 260 -21.59 29.85 -19.86
CA GLN A 260 -21.03 29.57 -21.18
C GLN A 260 -19.92 28.50 -21.09
N THR A 261 -19.89 27.59 -22.05
CA THR A 261 -18.78 26.64 -22.23
C THR A 261 -17.73 27.17 -23.20
N ASP A 262 -16.54 26.57 -23.20
CA ASP A 262 -15.46 26.87 -24.15
C ASP A 262 -15.72 26.32 -25.56
N GLY A 263 -16.91 25.79 -25.83
CA GLY A 263 -17.32 25.20 -27.10
C GLY A 263 -16.77 23.80 -27.36
N LYS A 264 -15.89 23.26 -26.52
CA LYS A 264 -15.35 21.89 -26.68
C LYS A 264 -16.31 20.82 -26.18
N VAL A 265 -17.28 21.21 -25.37
CA VAL A 265 -18.21 20.27 -24.72
C VAL A 265 -19.65 20.67 -25.00
N GLN A 266 -20.42 19.69 -25.47
CA GLN A 266 -21.84 19.85 -25.77
C GLN A 266 -22.66 19.58 -24.51
N VAL A 267 -23.31 20.62 -23.98
CA VAL A 267 -24.17 20.50 -22.79
C VAL A 267 -25.50 19.84 -23.18
N GLN A 268 -25.91 18.84 -22.41
CA GLN A 268 -27.18 18.15 -22.61
C GLN A 268 -28.28 18.79 -21.77
N LEU A 269 -29.44 19.06 -22.39
CA LEU A 269 -30.64 19.48 -21.69
C LEU A 269 -31.02 18.40 -20.65
N GLY A 270 -31.35 18.82 -19.43
CA GLY A 270 -31.67 17.91 -18.33
C GLY A 270 -30.47 17.26 -17.63
N ALA A 271 -29.23 17.62 -18.01
CA ALA A 271 -28.05 17.16 -17.29
C ALA A 271 -28.09 17.61 -15.82
N VAL A 272 -27.74 16.70 -14.91
CA VAL A 272 -27.66 16.98 -13.47
C VAL A 272 -26.40 17.80 -13.19
N VAL A 273 -26.57 18.90 -12.46
CA VAL A 273 -25.47 19.76 -12.01
C VAL A 273 -25.13 19.39 -10.57
N SER A 274 -23.87 19.01 -10.34
CA SER A 274 -23.39 18.60 -9.01
C SER A 274 -22.32 19.55 -8.50
N ARG A 275 -22.45 20.03 -7.26
CA ARG A 275 -21.43 20.83 -6.58
C ARG A 275 -20.31 19.93 -6.08
N ILE A 276 -19.14 20.05 -6.69
CA ILE A 276 -17.94 19.28 -6.35
C ILE A 276 -17.03 19.99 -5.35
N ILE A 277 -17.15 21.32 -5.21
CA ILE A 277 -16.43 22.12 -4.22
C ILE A 277 -17.40 23.12 -3.59
N ASP A 278 -17.48 23.09 -2.27
CA ASP A 278 -18.17 24.09 -1.45
C ASP A 278 -17.17 25.16 -1.00
N ALA A 279 -17.26 26.36 -1.56
CA ALA A 279 -16.28 27.40 -1.26
C ALA A 279 -16.48 27.99 0.14
N GLN A 280 -17.73 28.09 0.60
CA GLN A 280 -18.02 28.59 1.94
C GLN A 280 -17.50 27.61 3.00
N ARG A 281 -17.85 26.33 2.88
CA ARG A 281 -17.45 25.31 3.85
C ARG A 281 -15.93 25.13 3.90
N ASN A 282 -15.25 25.18 2.76
CA ASN A 282 -13.79 25.13 2.73
C ASN A 282 -13.17 26.33 3.46
N ARG A 283 -13.74 27.54 3.33
CA ARG A 283 -13.28 28.70 4.10
C ARG A 283 -13.48 28.52 5.60
N GLU A 284 -14.63 27.97 6.02
CA GLU A 284 -14.89 27.65 7.43
C GLU A 284 -13.87 26.63 7.98
N LEU A 285 -13.58 25.58 7.22
CA LEU A 285 -12.60 24.56 7.58
C LEU A 285 -11.19 25.14 7.64
N ALA A 286 -10.78 25.93 6.64
CA ALA A 286 -9.49 26.60 6.63
C ALA A 286 -9.31 27.49 7.87
N GLN A 287 -10.32 28.30 8.22
CA GLN A 287 -10.30 29.10 9.45
C GLN A 287 -10.21 28.23 10.72
N SER A 288 -10.89 27.08 10.76
CA SER A 288 -10.80 26.15 11.90
C SER A 288 -9.41 25.53 12.02
N ILE A 289 -8.74 25.25 10.90
CA ILE A 289 -7.38 24.69 10.85
C ILE A 289 -6.37 25.76 11.26
N GLU A 290 -6.51 27.00 10.78
CA GLU A 290 -5.64 28.12 11.16
C GLU A 290 -5.74 28.46 12.65
N ARG A 291 -6.94 28.33 13.23
CA ARG A 291 -7.16 28.53 14.68
C ARG A 291 -6.75 27.32 15.51
N TYR A 292 -6.44 26.18 14.89
CA TYR A 292 -6.02 24.99 15.63
C TYR A 292 -4.60 25.19 16.13
N GLU A 293 -4.48 25.49 17.42
CA GLU A 293 -3.21 25.38 18.13
C GLU A 293 -3.02 23.91 18.53
N PRO A 294 -1.92 23.26 18.11
CA PRO A 294 -1.60 21.92 18.61
C PRO A 294 -1.68 21.93 20.13
N GLN A 295 -2.17 20.85 20.74
CA GLN A 295 -2.01 20.66 22.18
C GLN A 295 -0.51 20.60 22.48
N ALA A 296 0.07 21.77 22.76
CA ALA A 296 1.41 21.89 23.26
C ALA A 296 1.43 21.22 24.62
N THR A 297 2.51 20.50 24.90
CA THR A 297 2.66 19.83 26.18
C THR A 297 2.79 20.90 27.26
N GLU A 298 1.82 20.94 28.17
CA GLU A 298 1.85 21.86 29.30
C GLU A 298 3.04 21.54 30.21
N VAL A 299 3.84 22.55 30.50
CA VAL A 299 5.00 22.50 31.39
C VAL A 299 4.75 23.37 32.62
N ASP A 300 4.99 22.80 33.80
CA ASP A 300 5.05 23.54 35.05
C ASP A 300 6.50 23.85 35.40
N PHE A 301 6.79 25.09 35.80
CA PHE A 301 8.11 25.53 36.23
C PHE A 301 8.15 25.84 37.71
N GLU A 302 9.29 25.51 38.32
CA GLU A 302 9.68 25.95 39.65
C GLU A 302 11.06 26.59 39.58
N VAL A 303 11.15 27.87 39.95
CA VAL A 303 12.39 28.65 40.09
C VAL A 303 12.68 28.87 41.56
N SER A 304 13.92 28.62 41.99
CA SER A 304 14.39 29.04 43.31
C SER A 304 15.83 29.54 43.30
N GLY A 305 16.20 30.28 44.33
CA GLY A 305 17.58 30.75 44.53
C GLY A 305 17.69 31.93 45.51
N ALA A 306 18.85 32.06 46.14
CA ALA A 306 19.17 33.15 47.06
C ALA A 306 20.50 33.82 46.71
N VAL A 307 20.75 35.01 47.26
CA VAL A 307 22.05 35.70 47.12
C VAL A 307 23.18 34.78 47.59
N GLY A 308 24.19 34.58 46.75
CA GLY A 308 25.31 33.67 47.04
C GLY A 308 25.07 32.21 46.60
N GLU A 309 23.89 31.89 46.07
CA GLU A 309 23.55 30.59 45.49
C GLU A 309 23.26 30.72 43.98
N PRO A 310 23.48 29.67 43.18
CA PRO A 310 23.05 29.65 41.79
C PRO A 310 21.52 29.56 41.65
N ILE A 311 20.98 29.92 40.48
CA ILE A 311 19.57 29.66 40.15
C ILE A 311 19.31 28.16 40.08
N TYR A 312 18.22 27.71 40.69
CA TYR A 312 17.64 26.39 40.48
C TYR A 312 16.38 26.53 39.62
N LEU A 313 16.26 25.71 38.59
CA LEU A 313 15.09 25.66 37.73
C LEU A 313 14.67 24.22 37.48
N ARG A 314 13.41 23.92 37.78
CA ARG A 314 12.76 22.63 37.54
C ARG A 314 11.61 22.81 36.56
N ALA A 315 11.49 21.88 35.61
CA ALA A 315 10.38 21.84 34.65
C ALA A 315 9.76 20.45 34.61
N CYS A 316 8.43 20.35 34.71
CA CYS A 316 7.70 19.10 34.74
C CYS A 316 6.59 19.06 33.68
N ALA A 317 6.48 17.94 32.96
CA ALA A 317 5.41 17.68 32.00
C ALA A 317 5.22 16.18 31.77
N GLY A 318 3.99 15.75 31.47
CA GLY A 318 3.71 14.37 31.06
C GLY A 318 4.18 13.29 32.05
N GLY A 319 4.25 13.61 33.35
CA GLY A 319 4.77 12.72 34.39
C GLY A 319 6.30 12.65 34.51
N SER A 320 7.05 13.44 33.73
CA SER A 320 8.51 13.55 33.79
C SER A 320 8.93 14.94 34.28
N CYS A 321 10.09 15.05 34.94
CA CYS A 321 10.66 16.32 35.38
C CYS A 321 12.16 16.41 35.06
N ALA A 322 12.63 17.60 34.72
CA ALA A 322 14.04 17.95 34.57
C ALA A 322 14.40 19.08 35.54
N GLU A 323 15.65 19.09 35.99
CA GLU A 323 16.15 19.98 37.04
C GLU A 323 17.56 20.44 36.67
N ILE A 324 17.77 21.75 36.67
CA ILE A 324 19.09 22.35 36.39
C ILE A 324 19.49 23.29 37.52
N ILE A 325 20.80 23.36 37.74
CA ILE A 325 21.44 24.38 38.58
C ILE A 325 22.27 25.27 37.65
N GLY A 326 21.96 26.56 37.64
CA GLY A 326 22.64 27.55 36.79
C GLY A 326 24.11 27.71 37.15
N SER A 327 24.89 28.18 36.18
CA SER A 327 26.34 28.32 36.31
C SER A 327 26.79 29.57 37.07
N ASN A 328 25.95 30.60 37.13
CA ASN A 328 26.25 31.87 37.78
C ASN A 328 25.58 31.96 39.15
N VAL A 329 26.30 32.53 40.11
CA VAL A 329 25.80 32.81 41.46
C VAL A 329 24.97 34.08 41.43
N LEU A 330 23.83 34.06 42.12
CA LEU A 330 22.90 35.19 42.18
C LEU A 330 23.44 36.28 43.10
N GLU A 331 23.31 37.53 42.65
CA GLU A 331 23.82 38.70 43.36
C GLU A 331 22.71 39.47 44.06
N ALA A 332 23.06 40.30 45.04
CA ALA A 332 22.12 41.21 45.66
C ALA A 332 21.93 42.46 44.78
N SER A 333 20.69 42.80 44.44
CA SER A 333 20.41 44.09 43.76
C SER A 333 20.08 45.20 44.75
N ARG A 334 20.57 46.41 44.48
CA ARG A 334 20.17 47.65 45.17
C ARG A 334 19.18 48.51 44.36
N SER A 335 19.01 48.22 43.07
CA SER A 335 18.04 48.86 42.19
C SER A 335 17.91 48.09 40.87
N ALA A 336 16.95 47.18 40.75
CA ALA A 336 16.48 46.64 39.47
C ALA A 336 15.08 46.03 39.65
N ASP A 337 14.24 46.19 38.63
CA ASP A 337 12.92 45.56 38.51
C ASP A 337 13.07 44.03 38.34
N ASN A 338 13.15 43.32 39.47
CA ASN A 338 13.14 41.85 39.56
C ASN A 338 11.75 41.33 39.95
N SER A 339 10.70 41.96 39.42
CA SER A 339 9.35 41.52 39.69
C SER A 339 9.13 40.13 39.08
N ARG A 340 8.41 39.28 39.79
CA ARG A 340 7.94 37.94 39.35
C ARG A 340 7.50 37.92 37.86
N GLY A 341 6.89 39.00 37.38
CA GLY A 341 6.48 39.17 35.99
C GLY A 341 7.61 39.25 34.94
N MET A 342 8.87 39.51 35.31
CA MET A 342 10.01 39.34 34.39
C MET A 342 10.35 37.86 34.21
N ILE A 343 10.42 37.10 35.31
CA ILE A 343 10.70 35.67 35.31
C ILE A 343 9.61 34.92 34.54
N ASP A 344 8.33 35.23 34.81
CA ASP A 344 7.19 34.65 34.09
C ASP A 344 7.32 34.88 32.58
N ARG A 345 7.59 36.13 32.15
CA ARG A 345 7.77 36.47 30.74
C ARG A 345 8.95 35.78 30.06
N GLN A 346 10.02 35.48 30.78
CA GLN A 346 11.14 34.72 30.20
C GLN A 346 10.82 33.23 30.13
N LEU A 347 10.22 32.64 31.14
CA LEU A 347 9.89 31.20 31.14
C LEU A 347 8.77 30.85 30.15
N GLN A 348 7.87 31.78 29.84
CA GLN A 348 6.85 31.63 28.79
C GLN A 348 7.41 31.62 27.36
N LYS A 349 8.67 32.02 27.13
CA LYS A 349 9.29 32.05 25.79
C LYS A 349 9.77 30.66 25.36
N LEU A 350 8.79 29.80 25.06
CA LEU A 350 8.98 28.43 24.58
C LEU A 350 8.77 28.27 23.07
N GLY A 351 8.77 29.39 22.33
CA GLY A 351 8.64 29.39 20.87
C GLY A 351 9.72 28.53 20.20
N GLY A 352 9.30 27.69 19.25
CA GLY A 352 10.18 26.70 18.60
C GLY A 352 10.30 25.37 19.35
N THR A 353 9.59 25.20 20.47
CA THR A 353 9.46 23.92 21.19
C THR A 353 8.01 23.42 21.12
N ALA A 354 7.78 22.16 21.52
CA ALA A 354 6.44 21.58 21.62
C ALA A 354 5.76 21.82 22.99
N PHE A 355 6.30 22.75 23.81
CA PHE A 355 5.81 23.04 25.15
C PHE A 355 5.13 24.41 25.25
N VAL A 356 4.18 24.51 26.18
CA VAL A 356 3.60 25.77 26.66
C VAL A 356 3.68 25.82 28.19
N ALA A 357 3.98 26.99 28.75
CA ALA A 357 4.05 27.16 30.20
C ALA A 357 2.63 27.21 30.79
N ARG A 358 2.37 26.41 31.83
CA ARG A 358 1.09 26.35 32.54
C ARG A 358 1.19 27.02 33.90
N ASP A 359 1.96 26.46 34.83
CA ASP A 359 2.21 27.04 36.15
C ASP A 359 3.66 27.48 36.29
N ILE A 360 3.90 28.60 36.99
CA ILE A 360 5.25 29.13 37.26
C ILE A 360 5.33 29.54 38.73
N GLN A 361 6.07 28.76 39.50
CA GLN A 361 6.34 29.00 40.91
C GLN A 361 7.73 29.62 41.09
N VAL A 362 7.81 30.69 41.87
CA VAL A 362 9.04 31.47 42.05
C VAL A 362 9.32 31.64 43.54
N PHE A 363 10.43 31.07 44.00
CA PHE A 363 10.88 31.03 45.39
C PHE A 363 12.26 31.69 45.55
N LEU A 364 12.30 33.02 45.65
CA LEU A 364 13.55 33.77 45.75
C LEU A 364 13.83 34.30 47.15
N GLY A 365 15.10 34.22 47.55
CA GLY A 365 15.58 34.83 48.79
C GLY A 365 15.50 36.37 48.76
N PRO A 366 15.58 37.05 49.91
CA PRO A 366 15.50 38.51 49.99
C PRO A 366 16.58 39.19 49.14
N ASN A 367 16.20 40.24 48.39
CA ASN A 367 17.09 41.05 47.55
C ASN A 367 17.84 40.29 46.44
N THR A 368 17.41 39.09 46.08
CA THR A 368 18.06 38.25 45.05
C THR A 368 17.84 38.79 43.63
N PHE A 369 18.89 38.81 42.82
CA PHE A 369 18.85 39.19 41.41
C PHE A 369 19.23 38.05 40.49
N ILE A 370 18.37 37.81 39.49
CA ILE A 370 18.62 36.86 38.40
C ILE A 370 18.71 37.64 37.10
N ALA A 371 19.83 37.50 36.39
CA ALA A 371 19.96 38.12 35.08
C ALA A 371 19.06 37.41 34.05
N VAL A 372 18.51 38.17 33.10
CA VAL A 372 17.72 37.61 31.98
C VAL A 372 18.50 36.55 31.20
N GLY A 373 19.82 36.72 31.07
CA GLY A 373 20.71 35.75 30.44
C GLY A 373 20.69 34.39 31.13
N ASP A 374 20.73 34.39 32.46
CA ASP A 374 20.77 33.18 33.28
C ASP A 374 19.44 32.42 33.23
N ILE A 375 18.31 33.14 33.28
CA ILE A 375 16.97 32.54 33.11
C ILE A 375 16.85 31.91 31.72
N ASN A 376 17.30 32.61 30.67
CA ASN A 376 17.23 32.11 29.29
C ASN A 376 18.14 30.92 29.03
N ALA A 377 19.32 30.87 29.66
CA ALA A 377 20.21 29.71 29.60
C ALA A 377 19.57 28.52 30.32
N SER A 378 19.18 28.72 31.58
CA SER A 378 18.52 27.72 32.43
C SER A 378 17.26 27.14 31.78
N ARG A 379 16.39 27.99 31.23
CA ARG A 379 15.17 27.57 30.52
C ARG A 379 15.49 26.67 29.34
N ARG A 380 16.49 27.00 28.53
CA ARG A 380 16.86 26.20 27.37
C ARG A 380 17.42 24.84 27.79
N GLU A 381 18.27 24.81 28.81
CA GLU A 381 18.85 23.58 29.33
C GLU A 381 17.79 22.67 29.95
N VAL A 382 16.94 23.19 30.84
CA VAL A 382 15.90 22.37 31.49
C VAL A 382 14.88 21.85 30.49
N ILE A 383 14.51 22.64 29.47
CA ILE A 383 13.58 22.20 28.42
C ILE A 383 14.25 21.17 27.52
N ASN A 384 15.53 21.30 27.19
CA ASN A 384 16.25 20.28 26.44
C ASN A 384 16.32 18.96 27.23
N GLU A 385 16.65 18.99 28.52
CA GLU A 385 16.68 17.78 29.35
C GLU A 385 15.27 17.17 29.51
N LEU A 386 14.24 17.99 29.68
CA LEU A 386 12.86 17.51 29.75
C LEU A 386 12.40 16.88 28.43
N THR A 387 12.79 17.48 27.30
CA THR A 387 12.60 16.94 25.95
C THR A 387 13.25 15.56 25.84
N GLU A 388 14.50 15.42 26.30
CA GLU A 388 15.21 14.14 26.30
C GLU A 388 14.54 13.09 27.19
N LYS A 389 13.98 13.47 28.34
CA LYS A 389 13.25 12.55 29.22
C LYS A 389 11.92 12.09 28.62
N LEU A 390 11.18 12.99 27.96
CA LEU A 390 9.87 12.70 27.38
C LEU A 390 9.95 11.94 26.06
N TRP A 391 10.91 12.28 25.20
CA TRP A 391 11.00 11.76 23.83
C TRP A 391 12.28 10.97 23.55
N GLY A 392 13.17 10.85 24.54
CA GLY A 392 14.46 10.18 24.43
C GLY A 392 15.52 11.06 23.75
N GLN A 393 16.80 10.75 23.95
CA GLN A 393 17.84 11.24 23.06
C GLN A 393 17.56 10.73 21.64
N THR A 394 17.54 11.63 20.67
CA THR A 394 17.83 11.28 19.29
C THR A 394 19.33 10.99 19.24
N ASP A 395 19.72 9.77 19.63
CA ASP A 395 21.10 9.35 19.47
C ASP A 395 21.45 9.64 18.01
N LYS A 396 22.52 10.42 17.79
CA LYS A 396 23.16 10.46 16.48
C LYS A 396 23.63 9.05 16.22
N MET A 397 22.77 8.26 15.59
CA MET A 397 23.09 6.90 15.28
C MET A 397 24.28 6.94 14.34
N PRO A 398 25.41 6.28 14.70
CA PRO A 398 26.47 6.11 13.74
C PRO A 398 25.83 5.47 12.52
N MET A 399 25.97 6.11 11.35
CA MET A 399 25.56 5.49 10.09
C MET A 399 26.18 4.09 10.11
N PRO A 400 25.38 3.02 10.14
CA PRO A 400 25.95 1.69 9.99
C PRO A 400 26.77 1.74 8.71
N SER A 401 27.93 1.08 8.69
CA SER A 401 28.61 0.80 7.43
C SER A 401 27.66 -0.09 6.61
N LEU A 402 26.67 0.53 5.95
CA LEU A 402 25.57 -0.08 5.22
C LEU A 402 26.07 -0.82 3.98
N PHE A 403 27.36 -0.72 3.70
CA PHE A 403 28.12 -1.65 2.88
C PHE A 403 28.33 -2.94 3.66
N MET A 404 27.26 -3.71 3.87
CA MET A 404 27.41 -5.10 4.29
C MET A 404 28.26 -5.82 3.25
N GLN A 405 29.44 -6.29 3.67
CA GLN A 405 30.13 -7.37 2.99
C GLN A 405 29.15 -8.54 2.94
N VAL A 406 28.75 -8.93 1.74
CA VAL A 406 27.83 -10.05 1.57
C VAL A 406 28.66 -11.30 1.32
N GLY A 407 28.30 -12.40 1.98
CA GLY A 407 28.89 -13.69 1.69
C GLY A 407 28.59 -14.08 0.24
N LYS A 408 29.60 -14.55 -0.49
CA LYS A 408 29.37 -15.13 -1.81
C LYS A 408 28.84 -16.55 -1.64
N HIS A 409 27.59 -16.80 -2.01
CA HIS A 409 27.11 -18.16 -2.19
C HIS A 409 27.91 -18.83 -3.32
N LYS A 410 28.61 -19.93 -3.03
CA LYS A 410 29.31 -20.70 -4.07
C LYS A 410 28.30 -21.49 -4.87
N ARG A 411 28.22 -21.18 -6.17
CA ARG A 411 27.41 -21.92 -7.13
C ARG A 411 27.95 -23.33 -7.33
N ASN A 412 27.06 -24.32 -7.39
CA ASN A 412 27.42 -25.70 -7.69
C ASN A 412 27.69 -25.92 -9.19
N SER A 413 27.18 -25.07 -10.08
CA SER A 413 27.33 -25.16 -11.53
C SER A 413 27.44 -23.78 -12.19
N ASN A 414 28.16 -23.73 -13.32
CA ASN A 414 28.25 -22.54 -14.16
C ASN A 414 27.00 -22.35 -15.04
N ILE A 415 26.16 -23.37 -15.21
CA ILE A 415 24.93 -23.29 -16.01
C ILE A 415 23.72 -23.20 -15.07
N PRO A 416 22.83 -22.21 -15.24
CA PRO A 416 21.60 -22.10 -14.46
C PRO A 416 20.65 -23.30 -14.65
N LEU A 417 19.93 -23.65 -13.60
CA LEU A 417 18.80 -24.58 -13.70
C LEU A 417 17.63 -23.91 -14.41
N LEU A 418 16.94 -24.62 -15.29
CA LEU A 418 15.76 -24.16 -16.02
C LEU A 418 14.48 -24.77 -15.42
N GLY A 419 13.71 -23.94 -14.74
CA GLY A 419 12.41 -24.28 -14.19
C GLY A 419 11.26 -23.90 -15.11
N VAL A 420 10.18 -24.66 -15.05
CA VAL A 420 8.97 -24.40 -15.83
C VAL A 420 7.75 -24.44 -14.93
N SER A 421 6.98 -23.35 -14.90
CA SER A 421 5.65 -23.35 -14.28
C SER A 421 4.63 -23.96 -15.21
N VAL A 422 3.86 -24.93 -14.71
CA VAL A 422 2.87 -25.70 -15.46
C VAL A 422 1.52 -25.74 -14.75
N ALA A 423 0.45 -25.98 -15.50
CA ALA A 423 -0.93 -26.08 -15.02
C ALA A 423 -1.39 -27.52 -14.79
N ASP A 424 -0.78 -28.50 -15.46
CA ASP A 424 -1.19 -29.90 -15.40
C ASP A 424 -0.02 -30.86 -15.69
N LEU A 425 -0.32 -32.16 -15.67
CA LEU A 425 0.65 -33.23 -15.90
C LEU A 425 1.13 -33.32 -17.36
N GLU A 426 0.32 -32.91 -18.34
CA GLU A 426 0.71 -32.97 -19.76
C GLU A 426 1.74 -31.89 -20.08
N GLU A 427 1.52 -30.67 -19.59
CA GLU A 427 2.50 -29.58 -19.63
C GLU A 427 3.79 -29.96 -18.89
N ALA A 428 3.69 -30.60 -17.71
CA ALA A 428 4.85 -31.08 -16.95
C ALA A 428 5.70 -32.07 -17.77
N ARG A 429 5.05 -33.08 -18.36
CA ARG A 429 5.72 -34.08 -19.23
C ARG A 429 6.38 -33.42 -20.44
N ALA A 430 5.69 -32.47 -21.08
CA ALA A 430 6.23 -31.74 -22.22
C ALA A 430 7.47 -30.91 -21.86
N ALA A 431 7.46 -30.25 -20.70
CA ALA A 431 8.59 -29.50 -20.16
C ALA A 431 9.78 -30.42 -19.84
N GLU A 432 9.54 -31.55 -19.17
CA GLU A 432 10.59 -32.54 -18.87
C GLU A 432 11.22 -33.12 -20.13
N ALA A 433 10.39 -33.49 -21.12
CA ALA A 433 10.86 -34.02 -22.40
C ALA A 433 11.70 -33.00 -23.19
N ALA A 434 11.43 -31.70 -23.04
CA ALA A 434 12.23 -30.62 -23.60
C ALA A 434 13.49 -30.27 -22.79
N GLY A 435 13.67 -30.95 -21.65
CA GLY A 435 14.82 -30.80 -20.78
C GLY A 435 14.66 -29.72 -19.72
N ALA A 436 13.49 -29.56 -19.08
CA ALA A 436 13.37 -28.82 -17.83
C ALA A 436 14.15 -29.52 -16.69
N ASP A 437 14.73 -28.74 -15.77
CA ASP A 437 15.44 -29.27 -14.59
C ASP A 437 14.52 -29.47 -13.39
N TYR A 438 13.47 -28.65 -13.28
CA TYR A 438 12.45 -28.74 -12.23
C TYR A 438 11.12 -28.20 -12.72
N ILE A 439 10.04 -28.69 -12.12
CA ILE A 439 8.67 -28.32 -12.45
C ILE A 439 8.07 -27.54 -11.28
N ILE A 440 7.45 -26.41 -11.57
CA ILE A 440 6.65 -25.68 -10.59
C ILE A 440 5.19 -25.90 -10.94
N TYR A 441 4.51 -26.64 -10.10
CA TYR A 441 3.07 -26.81 -10.20
C TYR A 441 2.39 -25.86 -9.23
N GLY A 442 1.28 -25.31 -9.65
CA GLY A 442 0.50 -24.39 -8.86
C GLY A 442 0.25 -23.17 -9.71
N ARG A 443 -0.96 -23.13 -10.24
CA ARG A 443 -1.51 -21.92 -10.81
C ARG A 443 -2.41 -21.30 -9.75
N GLU A 444 -2.23 -20.00 -9.54
CA GLU A 444 -3.20 -19.07 -8.96
C GLU A 444 -4.48 -18.94 -9.83
N TRP A 445 -4.76 -19.92 -10.68
CA TRP A 445 -5.70 -19.86 -11.80
C TRP A 445 -6.41 -21.19 -12.02
N LEU A 446 -6.09 -22.19 -11.20
CA LEU A 446 -6.81 -23.45 -11.21
C LEU A 446 -8.11 -23.19 -10.46
N ASP A 447 -9.22 -23.46 -11.14
CA ASP A 447 -10.52 -23.53 -10.50
C ASP A 447 -10.65 -24.84 -9.72
N VAL A 448 -9.77 -25.04 -8.75
CA VAL A 448 -9.68 -26.26 -7.97
C VAL A 448 -9.46 -25.90 -6.50
N SER A 449 -10.11 -26.64 -5.61
CA SER A 449 -9.88 -26.53 -4.16
C SER A 449 -8.42 -26.86 -3.82
N ALA A 450 -7.99 -26.49 -2.61
CA ALA A 450 -6.66 -26.86 -2.10
C ALA A 450 -6.43 -28.39 -2.17
N GLU A 451 -7.46 -29.19 -1.87
CA GLU A 451 -7.40 -30.66 -1.97
C GLU A 451 -7.20 -31.14 -3.42
N SER A 452 -7.93 -30.56 -4.37
CA SER A 452 -7.79 -30.91 -5.79
C SER A 452 -6.45 -30.46 -6.37
N ALA A 453 -5.95 -29.30 -5.97
CA ALA A 453 -4.59 -28.85 -6.31
C ALA A 453 -3.55 -29.81 -5.76
N TRP A 454 -3.70 -30.24 -4.50
CA TRP A 454 -2.83 -31.23 -3.87
C TRP A 454 -2.80 -32.55 -4.64
N ARG A 455 -3.95 -33.14 -4.98
CA ARG A 455 -4.01 -34.41 -5.72
C ARG A 455 -3.32 -34.34 -7.08
N GLN A 456 -3.48 -33.23 -7.80
CA GLN A 456 -2.80 -33.01 -9.07
C GLN A 456 -1.29 -32.82 -8.89
N PHE A 457 -0.88 -32.10 -7.85
CA PHE A 457 0.53 -31.96 -7.51
C PHE A 457 1.16 -33.31 -7.18
N GLU A 458 0.50 -34.11 -6.35
CA GLU A 458 0.92 -35.46 -5.98
C GLU A 458 1.07 -36.35 -7.23
N ALA A 459 0.14 -36.23 -8.20
CA ALA A 459 0.28 -36.93 -9.47
C ALA A 459 1.54 -36.49 -10.25
N ILE A 460 1.84 -35.19 -10.29
CA ILE A 460 3.08 -34.68 -10.93
C ILE A 460 4.30 -35.17 -10.16
N TRP A 461 4.32 -35.02 -8.84
CA TRP A 461 5.43 -35.44 -7.98
C TRP A 461 5.75 -36.93 -8.16
N ASN A 462 4.73 -37.79 -8.18
CA ASN A 462 4.91 -39.24 -8.31
C ASN A 462 5.28 -39.71 -9.73
N ASN A 463 5.02 -38.89 -10.76
CA ASN A 463 5.26 -39.26 -12.16
C ASN A 463 6.40 -38.44 -12.82
N SER A 464 6.96 -37.46 -12.11
CA SER A 464 8.05 -36.62 -12.58
C SER A 464 9.39 -37.28 -12.31
N SER A 465 10.31 -37.19 -13.28
CA SER A 465 11.72 -37.57 -13.07
C SER A 465 12.56 -36.44 -12.46
N LYS A 466 11.94 -35.28 -12.24
CA LYS A 466 12.59 -34.01 -11.85
C LYS A 466 12.05 -33.51 -10.52
N ASP A 467 12.74 -32.53 -9.94
CA ASP A 467 12.26 -31.87 -8.72
C ASP A 467 10.95 -31.13 -9.03
N ALA A 468 9.86 -31.52 -8.38
CA ALA A 468 8.58 -30.80 -8.45
C ALA A 468 8.46 -29.83 -7.26
N ILE A 469 7.81 -28.68 -7.47
CA ILE A 469 7.62 -27.65 -6.45
C ILE A 469 6.16 -27.22 -6.45
N LEU A 470 5.51 -27.28 -5.28
CA LEU A 470 4.14 -26.81 -5.09
C LEU A 470 4.12 -25.32 -4.78
N ARG A 471 3.53 -24.52 -5.66
CA ARG A 471 3.34 -23.08 -5.46
C ARG A 471 2.06 -22.83 -4.67
N PHE A 472 2.20 -22.19 -3.52
CA PHE A 472 1.06 -21.74 -2.71
C PHE A 472 0.31 -20.60 -3.41
N PRO A 473 -0.98 -20.41 -3.10
CA PRO A 473 -1.74 -19.27 -3.59
C PRO A 473 -1.04 -17.94 -3.26
N ARG A 474 -1.13 -16.96 -4.18
CA ARG A 474 -0.57 -15.61 -3.98
C ARG A 474 -1.12 -14.95 -2.73
N ILE A 475 -2.44 -15.08 -2.56
CA ILE A 475 -3.24 -14.50 -1.49
C ILE A 475 -3.76 -15.68 -0.67
N MET A 476 -3.51 -15.63 0.64
CA MET A 476 -4.00 -16.64 1.57
C MET A 476 -4.73 -15.92 2.69
N HIS A 477 -6.03 -16.18 2.81
CA HIS A 477 -6.80 -15.79 3.98
C HIS A 477 -6.58 -16.82 5.10
N THR A 478 -6.97 -16.51 6.34
CA THR A 478 -6.81 -17.44 7.47
C THR A 478 -7.51 -18.79 7.24
N THR A 479 -8.60 -18.80 6.46
CA THR A 479 -9.30 -20.02 6.03
C THR A 479 -8.46 -20.86 5.06
N ASP A 480 -7.81 -20.22 4.08
CA ASP A 480 -6.90 -20.89 3.14
C ASP A 480 -5.74 -21.56 3.90
N GLU A 481 -5.14 -20.86 4.86
CA GLU A 481 -4.06 -21.38 5.70
C GLU A 481 -4.50 -22.61 6.51
N ARG A 482 -5.72 -22.60 7.07
CA ARG A 482 -6.30 -23.75 7.76
C ARG A 482 -6.49 -24.95 6.81
N ASN A 483 -6.99 -24.71 5.61
CA ASN A 483 -7.17 -25.76 4.60
C ASN A 483 -5.83 -26.42 4.23
N TRP A 484 -4.77 -25.63 4.03
CA TRP A 484 -3.44 -26.18 3.73
C TRP A 484 -2.84 -26.98 4.90
N ARG A 485 -3.12 -26.60 6.16
CA ARG A 485 -2.72 -27.42 7.33
C ARG A 485 -3.42 -28.77 7.39
N LEU A 486 -4.66 -28.87 6.91
CA LEU A 486 -5.39 -30.15 6.86
C LEU A 486 -4.80 -31.10 5.82
N ILE A 487 -4.24 -30.58 4.73
CA ILE A 487 -3.66 -31.39 3.64
C ILE A 487 -2.37 -32.12 4.09
N ARG A 488 -1.59 -31.53 5.02
CA ARG A 488 -0.31 -32.10 5.51
C ARG A 488 0.70 -32.48 4.41
N PRO A 489 1.14 -31.53 3.58
CA PRO A 489 2.09 -31.75 2.48
C PRO A 489 3.56 -31.93 2.96
N GLU A 490 3.79 -32.78 3.95
CA GLU A 490 5.08 -32.94 4.64
C GLU A 490 6.22 -33.35 3.70
N GLY A 491 7.38 -32.72 3.84
CA GLY A 491 8.62 -33.06 3.12
C GLY A 491 8.68 -32.61 1.66
N MET A 492 7.59 -32.09 1.08
CA MET A 492 7.57 -31.64 -0.31
C MET A 492 8.19 -30.26 -0.50
N SER A 493 8.66 -29.97 -1.71
CA SER A 493 9.19 -28.65 -2.07
C SER A 493 8.07 -27.64 -2.24
N MET A 494 8.22 -26.44 -1.68
CA MET A 494 7.16 -25.42 -1.69
C MET A 494 7.65 -24.08 -2.19
N MET A 495 6.82 -23.37 -2.95
CA MET A 495 7.06 -22.01 -3.40
C MET A 495 6.03 -21.05 -2.80
N VAL A 496 6.50 -19.95 -2.19
CA VAL A 496 5.69 -19.04 -1.38
C VAL A 496 5.80 -17.59 -1.84
N SER A 497 4.67 -16.87 -1.82
CA SER A 497 4.56 -15.49 -2.32
C SER A 497 4.31 -14.44 -1.22
N SER A 498 4.22 -14.85 0.05
CA SER A 498 4.03 -13.91 1.17
C SER A 498 4.81 -14.37 2.42
N PRO A 499 5.13 -13.47 3.37
CA PRO A 499 5.73 -13.85 4.64
C PRO A 499 4.90 -14.86 5.43
N GLY A 500 3.56 -14.72 5.42
CA GLY A 500 2.65 -15.66 6.08
C GLY A 500 2.71 -17.06 5.46
N ALA A 501 2.68 -17.14 4.12
CA ALA A 501 2.84 -18.40 3.41
C ALA A 501 4.20 -19.05 3.68
N ALA A 502 5.27 -18.25 3.75
CA ALA A 502 6.61 -18.75 4.11
C ALA A 502 6.65 -19.33 5.53
N ARG A 503 6.05 -18.64 6.50
CA ARG A 503 5.96 -19.09 7.88
C ARG A 503 5.13 -20.36 8.04
N LEU A 504 4.06 -20.49 7.26
CA LEU A 504 3.23 -21.70 7.20
C LEU A 504 3.99 -22.87 6.55
N ALA A 505 4.68 -22.64 5.43
CA ALA A 505 5.44 -23.68 4.73
C ALA A 505 6.55 -24.31 5.59
N GLN A 506 7.14 -23.53 6.50
CA GLN A 506 8.12 -24.02 7.48
C GLN A 506 7.55 -25.06 8.45
N GLU A 507 6.23 -25.17 8.60
CA GLU A 507 5.62 -26.26 9.38
C GLU A 507 5.75 -27.61 8.67
N PHE A 508 5.88 -27.64 7.33
CA PHE A 508 5.82 -28.86 6.52
C PHE A 508 7.17 -29.27 5.91
N THR A 509 8.06 -28.31 5.66
CA THR A 509 9.27 -28.56 4.88
C THR A 509 10.37 -27.54 5.14
N ASN A 510 11.62 -27.98 4.92
CA ASN A 510 12.79 -27.08 4.86
C ASN A 510 13.17 -26.73 3.40
N ASN A 511 12.42 -27.22 2.40
CA ASN A 511 12.69 -26.97 0.99
C ASN A 511 11.77 -25.90 0.42
N ILE A 512 11.97 -24.65 0.87
CA ILE A 512 11.10 -23.51 0.57
C ILE A 512 11.76 -22.56 -0.43
N TYR A 513 11.00 -22.13 -1.43
CA TYR A 513 11.42 -21.23 -2.50
C TYR A 513 10.60 -19.94 -2.44
N GLY A 514 11.26 -18.79 -2.43
CA GLY A 514 10.59 -17.50 -2.48
C GLY A 514 10.18 -17.14 -3.91
N ASP A 515 8.92 -16.77 -4.11
CA ASP A 515 8.38 -16.35 -5.40
C ASP A 515 8.39 -14.82 -5.55
N THR A 516 8.06 -14.32 -6.75
CA THR A 516 8.02 -12.89 -7.09
C THR A 516 7.09 -12.07 -6.20
N GLY A 517 6.16 -12.71 -5.46
CA GLY A 517 5.26 -12.06 -4.50
C GLY A 517 5.90 -11.53 -3.25
N LEU A 518 7.07 -12.07 -2.91
CA LEU A 518 7.88 -11.53 -1.82
C LEU A 518 8.49 -10.16 -2.16
N ASN A 519 8.42 -9.74 -3.43
CA ASN A 519 8.94 -8.46 -3.92
C ASN A 519 10.39 -8.22 -3.50
N ILE A 520 11.25 -9.20 -3.75
CA ILE A 520 12.68 -9.10 -3.46
C ILE A 520 13.32 -8.07 -4.38
N MET A 521 13.68 -6.91 -3.82
CA MET A 521 14.26 -5.77 -4.57
C MET A 521 15.68 -5.40 -4.16
N ASN A 522 16.17 -5.89 -3.02
CA ASN A 522 17.48 -5.56 -2.48
C ASN A 522 18.06 -6.73 -1.66
N SER A 523 19.35 -6.67 -1.36
CA SER A 523 20.07 -7.72 -0.61
C SER A 523 19.57 -7.92 0.82
N SER A 524 19.00 -6.88 1.43
CA SER A 524 18.35 -6.98 2.75
C SER A 524 17.04 -7.76 2.67
N SER A 525 16.26 -7.59 1.58
CA SER A 525 15.02 -8.34 1.36
C SER A 525 15.27 -9.84 1.16
N ILE A 526 16.37 -10.21 0.49
CA ILE A 526 16.80 -11.62 0.33
C ILE A 526 16.92 -12.30 1.71
N ARG A 527 17.43 -11.58 2.71
CA ARG A 527 17.67 -12.11 4.06
C ARG A 527 16.51 -11.87 5.02
N ALA A 528 15.44 -11.20 4.59
CA ALA A 528 14.33 -10.89 5.49
C ALA A 528 13.62 -12.18 5.93
N ILE A 529 13.36 -13.10 5.00
CA ILE A 529 12.68 -14.35 5.29
C ILE A 529 13.71 -15.48 5.45
N LYS A 530 13.75 -16.07 6.64
CA LYS A 530 14.66 -17.18 6.95
C LYS A 530 14.15 -18.50 6.35
N GLY A 531 15.06 -19.44 6.11
CA GLY A 531 14.72 -20.81 5.67
C GLY A 531 14.41 -20.97 4.18
N LEU A 532 14.61 -19.93 3.37
CA LEU A 532 14.49 -20.03 1.91
C LEU A 532 15.76 -20.63 1.30
N ARG A 533 15.59 -21.50 0.30
CA ARG A 533 16.68 -22.10 -0.47
C ARG A 533 17.04 -21.26 -1.69
N ALA A 534 16.03 -20.68 -2.35
CA ALA A 534 16.19 -19.77 -3.47
C ALA A 534 15.11 -18.69 -3.44
N VAL A 535 15.34 -17.58 -4.13
CA VAL A 535 14.39 -16.46 -4.24
C VAL A 535 14.27 -15.95 -5.67
N ALA A 536 13.04 -15.80 -6.15
CA ALA A 536 12.72 -15.13 -7.39
C ALA A 536 12.74 -13.60 -7.20
N LEU A 537 13.47 -12.91 -8.06
CA LEU A 537 13.58 -11.46 -8.00
C LEU A 537 12.32 -10.75 -8.53
N SER A 538 12.07 -9.54 -8.02
CA SER A 538 10.97 -8.70 -8.49
C SER A 538 11.08 -8.39 -9.99
N HIS A 539 9.94 -8.37 -10.68
CA HIS A 539 9.81 -7.98 -12.07
C HIS A 539 10.15 -6.51 -12.35
N GLU A 540 10.27 -5.69 -11.30
CA GLU A 540 10.55 -4.25 -11.39
C GLU A 540 12.05 -3.93 -11.46
N LEU A 541 12.93 -4.93 -11.26
CA LEU A 541 14.37 -4.73 -11.30
C LEU A 541 14.92 -4.61 -12.73
N ASN A 542 15.91 -3.74 -12.89
CA ASN A 542 16.69 -3.62 -14.11
C ASN A 542 17.89 -4.59 -14.14
N ARG A 543 18.57 -4.63 -15.28
CA ARG A 543 19.77 -5.45 -15.49
C ARG A 543 20.85 -5.25 -14.42
N SER A 544 21.22 -3.99 -14.12
CA SER A 544 22.30 -3.73 -13.15
C SER A 544 21.94 -4.18 -11.75
N GLU A 545 20.69 -3.99 -11.33
CA GLU A 545 20.20 -4.43 -10.02
C GLU A 545 20.16 -5.97 -9.92
N ILE A 546 19.70 -6.65 -10.97
CA ILE A 546 19.70 -8.12 -11.01
C ILE A 546 21.13 -8.66 -10.94
N ILE A 547 22.08 -8.06 -11.66
CA ILE A 547 23.49 -8.46 -11.62
C ILE A 547 24.06 -8.26 -10.21
N ASP A 548 23.86 -7.07 -9.62
CA ASP A 548 24.38 -6.76 -8.29
C ASP A 548 23.83 -7.72 -7.22
N LEU A 549 22.54 -8.05 -7.28
CA LEU A 549 21.94 -9.03 -6.37
C LEU A 549 22.46 -10.45 -6.60
N ALA A 550 22.61 -10.88 -7.85
CA ALA A 550 23.12 -12.21 -8.17
C ALA A 550 24.57 -12.40 -7.69
N GLU A 551 25.42 -11.38 -7.83
CA GLU A 551 26.82 -11.43 -7.41
C GLU A 551 27.01 -11.41 -5.88
N ARG A 552 26.00 -10.94 -5.15
CA ARG A 552 26.06 -10.72 -3.69
C ARG A 552 25.06 -11.58 -2.92
N SER A 553 24.32 -12.49 -3.55
CA SER A 553 23.31 -13.26 -2.82
C SER A 553 23.93 -14.38 -1.98
N GLU A 554 23.37 -14.61 -0.79
CA GLU A 554 23.61 -15.79 0.05
C GLU A 554 22.69 -16.96 -0.32
N LEU A 555 21.64 -16.70 -1.12
CA LEU A 555 20.67 -17.67 -1.61
C LEU A 555 20.80 -17.86 -3.13
N ASP A 556 20.29 -18.98 -3.64
CA ASP A 556 20.12 -19.14 -5.08
C ASP A 556 19.16 -18.07 -5.62
N ILE A 557 19.59 -17.35 -6.66
CA ILE A 557 18.76 -16.34 -7.34
C ILE A 557 18.02 -16.97 -8.52
N GLU A 558 16.70 -16.76 -8.55
CA GLU A 558 15.83 -17.11 -9.67
C GLU A 558 15.38 -15.86 -10.43
N VAL A 559 15.44 -15.91 -11.76
CA VAL A 559 14.91 -14.85 -12.64
C VAL A 559 13.88 -15.45 -13.59
N VAL A 560 12.70 -14.85 -13.64
CA VAL A 560 11.69 -15.17 -14.65
C VAL A 560 12.17 -14.62 -16.00
N VAL A 561 12.40 -15.52 -16.96
CA VAL A 561 12.95 -15.18 -18.27
C VAL A 561 11.91 -15.21 -19.38
N HIS A 562 10.79 -15.92 -19.20
CA HIS A 562 9.77 -16.05 -20.23
C HIS A 562 8.35 -16.13 -19.67
N GLY A 563 7.38 -15.65 -20.45
CA GLY A 563 5.94 -15.81 -20.17
C GLY A 563 5.22 -14.49 -19.90
N ARG A 564 3.89 -14.54 -19.72
CA ARG A 564 3.11 -13.35 -19.39
C ARG A 564 3.24 -13.02 -17.90
N GLN A 565 3.75 -11.83 -17.60
CA GLN A 565 3.90 -11.38 -16.21
C GLN A 565 2.53 -11.09 -15.59
N LEU A 566 2.35 -11.48 -14.32
CA LEU A 566 1.19 -11.10 -13.53
C LEU A 566 1.26 -9.61 -13.19
N LEU A 567 0.30 -8.82 -13.66
CA LEU A 567 0.25 -7.37 -13.45
C LEU A 567 -0.63 -6.94 -12.28
N MET A 568 -1.67 -7.69 -11.95
CA MET A 568 -2.62 -7.30 -10.91
C MET A 568 -3.39 -8.51 -10.41
N VAL A 569 -3.59 -8.60 -9.09
CA VAL A 569 -4.56 -9.53 -8.47
C VAL A 569 -5.67 -8.70 -7.84
N HIS A 570 -6.94 -9.04 -8.10
CA HIS A 570 -8.08 -8.38 -7.44
C HIS A 570 -9.19 -9.39 -7.11
N ALA A 571 -9.91 -9.15 -6.01
CA ALA A 571 -10.89 -10.12 -5.49
C ALA A 571 -12.20 -10.17 -6.28
N ASN A 572 -12.52 -9.12 -7.06
CA ASN A 572 -13.82 -8.98 -7.71
C ASN A 572 -13.79 -9.30 -9.20
N CYS A 573 -14.84 -9.93 -9.72
CA CYS A 573 -15.07 -10.05 -11.15
C CYS A 573 -15.33 -8.67 -11.78
N THR A 574 -14.69 -8.39 -12.92
CA THR A 574 -14.84 -7.11 -13.65
C THR A 574 -15.91 -7.18 -14.74
N TRP A 575 -16.43 -8.38 -15.04
CA TRP A 575 -17.35 -8.64 -16.16
C TRP A 575 -18.82 -8.64 -15.81
N SER A 576 -19.17 -9.06 -14.59
CA SER A 576 -20.54 -8.96 -14.13
C SER A 576 -20.55 -8.34 -12.74
N PRO A 577 -21.00 -7.09 -12.61
CA PRO A 577 -21.31 -6.50 -11.30
C PRO A 577 -22.32 -7.35 -10.52
N HIS A 578 -23.10 -8.18 -11.22
CA HIS A 578 -24.12 -9.08 -10.68
C HIS A 578 -23.76 -10.55 -10.91
N CYS A 579 -22.48 -10.91 -10.79
CA CYS A 579 -22.02 -12.28 -10.98
C CYS A 579 -22.78 -13.23 -10.03
N ARG A 580 -23.46 -14.25 -10.58
CA ARG A 580 -24.31 -15.19 -9.81
C ARG A 580 -23.57 -16.45 -9.37
N GLY A 581 -22.24 -16.39 -9.25
CA GLY A 581 -21.41 -17.55 -8.97
C GLY A 581 -20.88 -18.25 -10.22
N LYS A 582 -20.07 -19.28 -9.99
CA LYS A 582 -19.21 -19.91 -11.00
C LYS A 582 -19.95 -20.70 -12.07
N ASP A 583 -21.10 -21.28 -11.74
CA ASP A 583 -21.88 -22.11 -12.67
C ASP A 583 -22.42 -21.33 -13.88
N ALA A 584 -22.46 -20.00 -13.78
CA ALA A 584 -22.82 -19.08 -14.86
C ALA A 584 -21.61 -18.31 -15.43
N CYS A 585 -20.39 -18.58 -14.94
CA CYS A 585 -19.17 -17.87 -15.32
C CYS A 585 -18.59 -18.48 -16.59
N ARG A 586 -18.69 -17.75 -17.70
CA ARG A 586 -17.99 -18.08 -18.94
C ARG A 586 -16.74 -17.19 -19.04
N GLN A 587 -15.61 -17.87 -19.27
CA GLN A 587 -14.45 -17.43 -20.07
C GLN A 587 -13.22 -16.84 -19.38
N SER A 588 -12.07 -17.35 -19.85
CA SER A 588 -10.83 -16.60 -19.99
C SER A 588 -11.12 -15.35 -20.82
N ASP A 589 -10.93 -14.18 -20.25
CA ASP A 589 -11.35 -12.94 -20.87
C ASP A 589 -10.18 -12.00 -21.10
N VAL A 590 -10.32 -11.12 -22.09
CA VAL A 590 -9.32 -10.10 -22.43
C VAL A 590 -9.89 -8.72 -22.15
N ARG A 591 -9.13 -7.87 -21.45
CA ARG A 591 -9.41 -6.43 -21.34
C ARG A 591 -8.57 -5.66 -22.34
N VAL A 592 -9.20 -4.79 -23.11
CA VAL A 592 -8.52 -3.95 -24.10
C VAL A 592 -8.45 -2.54 -23.56
N ASP A 593 -7.27 -1.96 -23.46
CA ASP A 593 -7.14 -0.56 -23.05
C ASP A 593 -7.45 0.42 -24.21
N ARG A 594 -7.46 1.72 -23.92
CA ARG A 594 -7.66 2.78 -24.93
C ARG A 594 -6.59 2.82 -26.05
N LYS A 595 -5.49 2.09 -25.91
CA LYS A 595 -4.41 1.97 -26.91
C LYS A 595 -4.51 0.68 -27.73
N GLY A 596 -5.53 -0.15 -27.49
CA GLY A 596 -5.71 -1.44 -28.16
C GLY A 596 -4.88 -2.57 -27.56
N ALA A 597 -4.23 -2.38 -26.41
CA ALA A 597 -3.45 -3.44 -25.78
C ALA A 597 -4.37 -4.45 -25.05
N GLU A 598 -4.18 -5.73 -25.34
CA GLU A 598 -4.99 -6.85 -24.86
C GLU A 598 -4.40 -7.47 -23.60
N PHE A 599 -5.06 -7.33 -22.45
CA PHE A 599 -4.65 -7.88 -21.16
C PHE A 599 -5.47 -9.12 -20.84
N PRO A 600 -4.89 -10.34 -20.90
CA PRO A 600 -5.60 -11.56 -20.53
C PRO A 600 -5.93 -11.57 -19.04
N ILE A 601 -7.09 -12.11 -18.69
CA ILE A 601 -7.57 -12.33 -17.34
C ILE A 601 -7.80 -13.82 -17.15
N ALA A 602 -7.23 -14.34 -16.07
CA ALA A 602 -7.59 -15.65 -15.57
C ALA A 602 -8.14 -15.53 -14.14
N THR A 603 -8.84 -16.57 -13.70
CA THR A 603 -9.65 -16.57 -12.47
C THR A 603 -9.41 -17.86 -11.69
N ASP A 604 -9.40 -17.80 -10.36
CA ASP A 604 -9.19 -18.97 -9.48
C ASP A 604 -10.48 -19.52 -8.86
N TYR A 605 -10.37 -20.56 -8.01
CA TYR A 605 -11.49 -21.17 -7.28
C TYR A 605 -12.26 -20.19 -6.38
N GLY A 606 -11.61 -19.13 -5.90
CA GLY A 606 -12.19 -18.08 -5.06
C GLY A 606 -12.75 -16.90 -5.85
N CYS A 607 -12.90 -17.02 -7.18
CA CYS A 607 -13.32 -15.96 -8.10
C CYS A 607 -12.39 -14.73 -8.11
N ARG A 608 -11.15 -14.85 -7.60
CA ARG A 608 -10.15 -13.78 -7.72
C ARG A 608 -9.71 -13.71 -9.17
N SER A 609 -9.66 -12.50 -9.70
CA SER A 609 -9.22 -12.24 -11.06
C SER A 609 -7.77 -11.79 -11.05
N TYR A 610 -7.02 -12.26 -12.03
CA TYR A 610 -5.66 -11.80 -12.21
C TYR A 610 -5.35 -11.40 -13.64
N VAL A 611 -4.81 -10.20 -13.75
CA VAL A 611 -4.57 -9.51 -15.01
C VAL A 611 -3.15 -9.77 -15.43
N LEU A 612 -2.98 -10.42 -16.57
CA LEU A 612 -1.70 -10.73 -17.18
C LEU A 612 -1.25 -9.61 -18.12
N ASN A 613 0.05 -9.54 -18.34
CA ASN A 613 0.64 -8.59 -19.27
C ASN A 613 0.17 -8.87 -20.71
N SER A 614 -0.08 -7.79 -21.44
CA SER A 614 -0.45 -7.85 -22.85
C SER A 614 0.69 -8.33 -23.74
N GLN A 615 1.93 -8.16 -23.29
CA GLN A 615 3.13 -8.62 -23.97
C GLN A 615 3.79 -9.78 -23.23
N VAL A 616 4.42 -10.69 -23.97
CA VAL A 616 5.12 -11.85 -23.43
C VAL A 616 6.56 -11.47 -23.11
N LEU A 617 7.00 -11.67 -21.87
CA LEU A 617 8.41 -11.48 -21.50
C LEU A 617 9.26 -12.50 -22.24
N SER A 618 10.39 -12.06 -22.79
CA SER A 618 11.46 -12.93 -23.24
C SER A 618 12.81 -12.28 -22.98
N LEU A 619 13.62 -12.96 -22.17
CA LEU A 619 14.99 -12.60 -21.83
C LEU A 619 15.98 -13.63 -22.39
N ILE A 620 15.62 -14.35 -23.46
CA ILE A 620 16.51 -15.36 -24.08
C ILE A 620 17.86 -14.77 -24.53
N ASP A 621 17.86 -13.51 -24.96
CA ASP A 621 19.06 -12.74 -25.32
C ASP A 621 19.87 -12.28 -24.11
N ALA A 622 19.28 -12.28 -22.91
CA ALA A 622 19.97 -11.96 -21.67
C ALA A 622 20.65 -13.19 -21.04
N ILE A 623 20.41 -14.41 -21.53
CA ILE A 623 20.96 -15.66 -20.97
C ILE A 623 22.49 -15.61 -20.75
N PRO A 624 23.32 -15.12 -21.71
CA PRO A 624 24.76 -14.99 -21.49
C PRO A 624 25.14 -14.00 -20.38
N THR A 625 24.30 -12.98 -20.14
CA THR A 625 24.53 -11.98 -19.10
C THR A 625 24.11 -12.52 -17.74
N LEU A 626 22.91 -13.11 -17.65
CA LEU A 626 22.39 -13.72 -16.42
C LEU A 626 23.30 -14.85 -15.93
N THR A 627 23.80 -15.68 -16.85
CA THR A 627 24.71 -16.78 -16.51
C THR A 627 26.03 -16.27 -15.93
N ARG A 628 26.65 -15.27 -16.58
CA ARG A 628 27.88 -14.64 -16.08
C ARG A 628 27.71 -13.93 -14.74
N ALA A 629 26.54 -13.34 -14.51
CA ALA A 629 26.20 -12.66 -13.26
C ALA A 629 25.98 -13.62 -12.07
N GLY A 630 25.95 -14.94 -12.31
CA GLY A 630 25.75 -15.92 -11.24
C GLY A 630 24.30 -16.27 -10.93
N VAL A 631 23.34 -15.92 -11.80
CA VAL A 631 21.91 -16.26 -11.59
C VAL A 631 21.70 -17.77 -11.59
N SER A 632 21.45 -18.38 -10.43
CA SER A 632 21.33 -19.83 -10.22
C SER A 632 20.21 -20.52 -10.99
N ARG A 633 19.07 -19.84 -11.15
CA ARG A 633 17.84 -20.44 -11.67
C ARG A 633 17.15 -19.51 -12.66
N LEU A 634 16.58 -20.09 -13.71
CA LEU A 634 15.80 -19.38 -14.72
C LEU A 634 14.41 -19.99 -14.78
N ARG A 635 13.38 -19.16 -14.80
CA ARG A 635 11.99 -19.64 -14.81
C ARG A 635 11.25 -19.24 -16.07
N ILE A 636 10.58 -20.22 -16.68
CA ILE A 636 9.59 -20.03 -17.74
C ILE A 636 8.19 -20.13 -17.11
N GLU A 637 7.39 -19.08 -17.22
CA GLU A 637 5.96 -19.09 -16.84
C GLU A 637 5.16 -19.59 -18.06
N ALA A 638 4.95 -20.92 -18.15
CA ALA A 638 4.27 -21.56 -19.27
C ALA A 638 2.86 -22.06 -18.94
N ALA A 639 2.42 -21.92 -17.69
CA ALA A 639 1.20 -22.55 -17.22
C ALA A 639 -0.05 -22.06 -17.98
N GLY A 640 -0.82 -23.00 -18.53
CA GLY A 640 -1.98 -22.74 -19.38
C GLY A 640 -1.63 -22.56 -20.87
N ALA A 641 -0.39 -22.85 -21.28
CA ALA A 641 0.00 -22.95 -22.68
C ALA A 641 -0.19 -24.39 -23.20
N SER A 642 -0.32 -24.57 -24.50
CA SER A 642 -0.41 -25.93 -25.05
C SER A 642 0.89 -26.71 -24.78
N PRO A 643 0.84 -28.03 -24.49
CA PRO A 643 2.04 -28.83 -24.26
C PRO A 643 3.09 -28.72 -25.38
N SER A 644 2.65 -28.57 -26.63
CA SER A 644 3.53 -28.32 -27.78
C SER A 644 4.29 -26.99 -27.65
N LEU A 645 3.60 -25.91 -27.27
CA LEU A 645 4.21 -24.60 -27.06
C LEU A 645 5.16 -24.62 -25.85
N VAL A 646 4.81 -25.34 -24.77
CA VAL A 646 5.71 -25.59 -23.63
C VAL A 646 6.99 -26.25 -24.11
N HIS A 647 6.88 -27.38 -24.80
CA HIS A 647 8.02 -28.16 -25.30
C HIS A 647 8.96 -27.31 -26.18
N LYS A 648 8.39 -26.58 -27.16
CA LYS A 648 9.17 -25.69 -28.04
C LYS A 648 9.89 -24.60 -27.27
N THR A 649 9.18 -23.92 -26.36
CA THR A 649 9.74 -22.81 -25.58
C THR A 649 10.91 -23.29 -24.72
N VAL A 650 10.72 -24.39 -23.99
CA VAL A 650 11.76 -24.98 -23.13
C VAL A 650 12.96 -25.43 -23.97
N SER A 651 12.73 -26.08 -25.11
CA SER A 651 13.79 -26.51 -26.03
C SER A 651 14.65 -25.32 -26.52
N LEU A 652 14.03 -24.19 -26.86
CA LEU A 652 14.74 -22.99 -27.31
C LEU A 652 15.60 -22.38 -26.18
N TYR A 653 15.08 -22.32 -24.95
CA TYR A 653 15.89 -21.86 -23.80
C TYR A 653 17.00 -22.84 -23.45
N ARG A 654 16.77 -24.15 -23.55
CA ARG A 654 17.79 -25.17 -23.33
C ARG A 654 18.91 -25.08 -24.38
N GLN A 655 18.56 -24.82 -25.64
CA GLN A 655 19.53 -24.51 -26.69
C GLN A 655 20.30 -23.22 -26.37
N ALA A 656 19.63 -22.13 -25.98
CA ALA A 656 20.30 -20.90 -25.59
C ALA A 656 21.30 -21.09 -24.44
N LEU A 657 20.99 -21.96 -23.48
CA LEU A 657 21.87 -22.35 -22.38
C LEU A 657 23.09 -23.19 -22.81
N SER A 658 23.03 -23.91 -23.94
CA SER A 658 24.18 -24.66 -24.47
C SER A 658 25.09 -23.84 -25.37
N ILE A 659 24.59 -22.74 -25.95
CA ILE A 659 25.33 -21.88 -26.89
C ILE A 659 25.62 -20.47 -26.34
N GLN A 660 25.83 -20.33 -25.03
CA GLN A 660 25.92 -19.02 -24.36
C GLN A 660 26.97 -18.05 -24.93
N SER A 661 28.00 -18.55 -25.61
CA SER A 661 29.04 -17.76 -26.28
C SER A 661 28.62 -17.22 -27.65
N ASP A 662 27.61 -17.81 -28.30
CA ASP A 662 27.18 -17.48 -29.66
C ASP A 662 25.95 -16.56 -29.64
N ARG A 663 26.20 -15.26 -29.60
CA ARG A 663 25.14 -14.25 -29.55
C ARG A 663 24.29 -14.21 -30.83
N GLU A 664 24.88 -14.50 -31.99
CA GLU A 664 24.17 -14.45 -33.27
C GLU A 664 23.11 -15.55 -33.33
N ARG A 665 23.46 -16.78 -32.93
CA ARG A 665 22.49 -17.87 -32.85
C ARG A 665 21.39 -17.60 -31.82
N ILE A 666 21.70 -16.96 -30.68
CA ILE A 666 20.67 -16.59 -29.69
C ILE A 666 19.65 -15.59 -30.26
N VAL A 667 20.08 -14.67 -31.14
CA VAL A 667 19.15 -13.76 -31.84
C VAL A 667 18.18 -14.55 -32.72
N VAL A 668 18.65 -15.60 -33.40
CA VAL A 668 17.78 -16.50 -34.18
C VAL A 668 16.77 -17.22 -33.28
N LEU A 669 17.20 -17.73 -32.12
CA LEU A 669 16.29 -18.37 -31.15
C LEU A 669 15.21 -17.39 -30.65
N ARG A 670 15.55 -16.12 -30.45
CA ARG A 670 14.58 -15.08 -30.11
C ARG A 670 13.56 -14.86 -31.24
N GLY A 671 14.01 -14.88 -32.50
CA GLY A 671 13.14 -14.83 -33.67
C GLY A 671 12.14 -15.98 -33.69
N ASN A 672 12.60 -17.20 -33.40
CA ASN A 672 11.73 -18.39 -33.32
C ASN A 672 10.69 -18.26 -32.19
N LEU A 673 11.08 -17.75 -31.02
CA LEU A 673 10.12 -17.48 -29.94
C LEU A 673 9.06 -16.45 -30.37
N ALA A 674 9.44 -15.41 -31.12
CA ALA A 674 8.49 -14.39 -31.58
C ALA A 674 7.48 -14.94 -32.60
N GLN A 675 7.84 -15.95 -33.39
CA GLN A 675 6.91 -16.63 -34.30
C GLN A 675 5.82 -17.40 -33.53
N GLU A 676 6.17 -17.98 -32.38
CA GLU A 676 5.24 -18.77 -31.56
C GLU A 676 4.39 -17.91 -30.60
N TRP A 677 4.97 -16.84 -30.03
CA TRP A 677 4.35 -16.02 -28.98
C TRP A 677 3.93 -14.63 -29.44
N GLY A 678 4.26 -14.23 -30.66
CA GLY A 678 4.01 -12.88 -31.19
C GLY A 678 4.97 -11.84 -30.60
N ILE A 679 4.42 -10.71 -30.14
CA ILE A 679 5.22 -9.57 -29.67
C ILE A 679 5.88 -9.90 -28.33
N LEU A 680 7.22 -9.91 -28.34
CA LEU A 680 8.05 -10.13 -27.15
C LEU A 680 8.53 -8.82 -26.54
N THR A 681 8.48 -8.72 -25.21
CA THR A 681 9.02 -7.62 -24.42
C THR A 681 10.22 -8.06 -23.59
N ARG A 682 11.07 -7.10 -23.22
CA ARG A 682 12.13 -7.29 -22.20
C ARG A 682 11.68 -6.82 -20.81
N GLY A 683 10.44 -6.36 -20.65
CA GLY A 683 9.93 -5.84 -19.37
C GLY A 683 10.79 -4.70 -18.83
N HIS A 684 11.13 -4.73 -17.55
CA HIS A 684 12.00 -3.74 -16.90
C HIS A 684 13.50 -4.00 -17.06
N TRP A 685 13.92 -5.11 -17.68
CA TRP A 685 15.34 -5.46 -17.83
C TRP A 685 16.22 -4.32 -18.34
N GLN A 686 15.74 -3.53 -19.31
CA GLN A 686 16.51 -2.42 -19.88
C GLN A 686 16.28 -1.07 -19.18
N ARG A 687 15.06 -0.82 -18.70
CA ARG A 687 14.62 0.52 -18.27
C ARG A 687 14.55 0.72 -16.76
N GLY A 688 14.40 -0.37 -15.99
CA GLY A 688 14.08 -0.29 -14.56
C GLY A 688 12.74 0.36 -14.25
N VAL A 689 12.50 0.59 -12.96
CA VAL A 689 11.38 1.34 -12.41
C VAL A 689 11.90 2.56 -11.66
#